data_AF-A0A9D8IIV4-F1
#
_entry.id   AF-A0A9D8IIV4-F1
#
_cell.length_a   1.000
_cell.length_b   1.000
_cell.length_c   1.000
_cell.angle_alpha   90.00
_cell.angle_beta   90.00
_cell.angle_gamma   90.00
#
_symmetry.space_group_name_H-M   'P 1'
#
loop_
_entity.id
_entity.type
_entity.pdbx_description
1 polymer ?
#
loop_
_entity_poly.entity_id
_entity_poly.type
_entity_poly.pdbx_seq_one_letter_code
_entity_poly.pdbx_strand_id
1 'polypeptide(L)'
;MNPAPHDAIPDALSKVRSGLKNRLLVDTVARLAVWTALWMAASYILDRGLFELLSFDLAEHLPGWARWGQPLAVLCAAITFMVGRIPLLLSGFSDSDMALALERRFGKDLGGRLITTIELRGAGAPAISGMSVAMIEATRSEAARLVGTLPVERVFDEGRPTRQAVTAAGASVGGYLALMGLSVFAWGDGMAGYHDSLWFWTERTLLGRDVSWPRDAFLRLADFPADGSPLRVGRGTSHQFRVEAHRLLVAGSPGRTELEACRAWLEGCGLSAGQLDAAVAYFSKSAHHGWRPATLFDLGRIGPPWDWHLPEPEIAMAPRPGEIAGAIDSLFRRFPDHEGIKAAAQAMESASVSFLHRRQVRLVDLPAVVEWLETDKSAREDGKHSRQLIEELGIDSREPGLYFRPVQHSGESLEIIARAGNFQTRPHELIVLPAPVLARMDVTEHRPAYLDSRVNARLDGQARASALDELASLRKSYPAGDRLMPRAEASVIEFPSGSGLSIEVAIQEGRSFGAAPTLVETNGTLPAHSIRNSNGAPSFVLEIAPIREERVVVLKFTDADGINGSRKLVLRPSPDQAPTLEGRPVEDLRETESGYLVTARARIPFRGSARDDHGLARIRHEWTVREIDRDGAAGSLAGRLASMLSPEPASRLPAALNLAAAMAGIRKAPQALRLASAVPLFARSDLAGAVQFSMAFQQGGSGLPLPRSRVLEPFAKKLDSLPPSETLRAFALEPDAPSSPPGLDFPVAMAGIATDPEGSVSRGNRFLVELMVDAEDLDLSAAIPAPHSTRAGPFILVVIPDDEMLELIQSDEMKLRERLVELRNELVPPDLGLRTPIRYLLDVSATPSDLREAGNRLDPKRNQADLIDRVLDDARRNAEEIERDFRRLTRQTGLCGFPVRDEKEKVARAIEKIHKEAVPGVRGAVEDFRKQGGGNESIRIAALGTCKRRSAELLAAIDEALNLMGGATDFDSELARLRGILREQESQTRRLEAFRKELVNKLLEDLLNPK
;
A
#
# COMPACT_ATOMS: atom_id res chain seq x y z
N MET A 1 81.57 84.73 27.68
CA MET A 1 82.88 84.29 27.15
C MET A 1 82.74 84.19 25.64
N ASN A 2 83.40 85.05 24.87
CA ASN A 2 83.41 84.92 23.41
C ASN A 2 84.30 83.71 23.05
N PRO A 3 83.83 82.78 22.20
CA PRO A 3 84.66 81.68 21.74
C PRO A 3 85.91 82.24 21.05
N ALA A 4 87.03 81.53 21.17
CA ALA A 4 88.23 81.87 20.42
C ALA A 4 87.87 81.95 18.91
N PRO A 5 88.43 82.88 18.13
CA PRO A 5 88.01 83.13 16.75
C PRO A 5 88.12 81.90 15.83
N HIS A 6 88.85 80.85 16.21
CA HIS A 6 88.93 79.62 15.43
C HIS A 6 87.72 78.67 15.56
N ASP A 7 86.90 78.79 16.62
CA ASP A 7 85.77 77.88 16.90
C ASP A 7 84.41 78.44 16.45
N ALA A 8 84.34 79.74 16.10
CA ALA A 8 83.10 80.40 15.74
C ALA A 8 82.40 79.83 14.48
N ILE A 9 83.19 79.35 13.49
CA ILE A 9 82.67 78.78 12.24
C ILE A 9 82.02 77.40 12.48
N PRO A 10 82.69 76.38 13.06
CA PRO A 10 82.06 75.08 13.33
C PRO A 10 80.87 75.19 14.29
N ASP A 11 80.91 76.09 15.28
CA ASP A 11 79.77 76.33 16.18
C ASP A 11 78.55 76.88 15.43
N ALA A 12 78.74 77.89 14.57
CA ALA A 12 77.64 78.43 13.76
C ALA A 12 77.07 77.39 12.79
N LEU A 13 77.92 76.61 12.12
CA LEU A 13 77.48 75.53 11.22
C LEU A 13 76.74 74.42 11.98
N SER A 14 77.19 74.07 13.19
CA SER A 14 76.52 73.08 14.04
C SER A 14 75.13 73.54 14.49
N LYS A 15 74.97 74.84 14.84
CA LYS A 15 73.69 75.45 15.18
C LYS A 15 72.71 75.48 14.00
N VAL A 16 73.20 75.82 12.80
CA VAL A 16 72.38 75.73 11.57
C VAL A 16 71.95 74.29 11.30
N ARG A 17 72.88 73.34 11.43
CA ARG A 17 72.61 71.90 11.25
C ARG A 17 71.57 71.38 12.25
N SER A 18 71.69 71.72 13.54
CA SER A 18 70.70 71.32 14.56
C SER A 18 69.35 71.99 14.33
N GLY A 19 69.34 73.27 13.94
CA GLY A 19 68.11 74.00 13.60
C GLY A 19 67.37 73.39 12.40
N LEU A 20 68.11 73.01 11.35
CA LEU A 20 67.55 72.34 10.18
C LEU A 20 66.99 70.96 10.53
N LYS A 21 67.71 70.15 11.33
CA LYS A 21 67.25 68.83 11.77
C LYS A 21 65.99 68.92 12.64
N ASN A 22 65.95 69.81 13.62
CA ASN A 22 64.77 70.02 14.46
C ASN A 22 63.56 70.47 13.62
N ARG A 23 63.78 71.34 12.63
CA ARG A 23 62.72 71.80 11.72
C ARG A 23 62.18 70.69 10.82
N LEU A 24 63.07 69.88 10.24
CA LEU A 24 62.69 68.70 9.46
C LEU A 24 61.91 67.70 10.32
N LEU A 25 62.31 67.50 11.58
CA LEU A 25 61.58 66.66 12.52
C LEU A 25 60.18 67.20 12.79
N VAL A 26 60.04 68.49 13.13
CA VAL A 26 58.73 69.11 13.37
C VAL A 26 57.82 69.06 12.12
N ASP A 27 58.34 69.36 10.92
CA ASP A 27 57.56 69.26 9.67
C ASP A 27 57.14 67.80 9.39
N THR A 28 58.01 66.83 9.67
CA THR A 28 57.71 65.40 9.47
C THR A 28 56.65 64.93 10.45
N VAL A 29 56.78 65.26 11.74
CA VAL A 29 55.79 64.92 12.78
C VAL A 29 54.44 65.58 12.50
N ALA A 30 54.43 66.86 12.11
CA ALA A 30 53.18 67.58 11.80
C ALA A 30 52.45 66.96 10.60
N ARG A 31 53.16 66.61 9.52
CA ARG A 31 52.55 65.94 8.36
C ARG A 31 52.08 64.52 8.68
N LEU A 32 52.85 63.78 9.48
CA LEU A 32 52.45 62.45 9.94
C LEU A 32 51.15 62.54 10.75
N ALA A 33 51.05 63.50 11.68
CA ALA A 33 49.85 63.72 12.48
C ALA A 33 48.62 64.06 11.61
N VAL A 34 48.76 64.97 10.63
CA VAL A 34 47.66 65.30 9.69
C VAL A 34 47.24 64.09 8.88
N TRP A 35 48.21 63.32 8.37
CA TRP A 35 47.93 62.14 7.59
C TRP A 35 47.23 61.05 8.42
N THR A 36 47.69 60.81 9.66
CA THR A 36 47.02 59.90 10.60
C THR A 36 45.60 60.35 10.89
N ALA A 37 45.37 61.64 11.16
CA ALA A 37 44.02 62.18 11.40
C ALA A 37 43.10 62.01 10.18
N LEU A 38 43.59 62.30 8.96
CA LEU A 38 42.83 62.10 7.73
C LEU A 38 42.51 60.63 7.49
N TRP A 39 43.44 59.73 7.79
CA TRP A 39 43.19 58.29 7.67
C TRP A 39 42.16 57.81 8.70
N MET A 40 42.26 58.24 9.96
CA MET A 40 41.26 57.89 11.00
C MET A 40 39.86 58.36 10.57
N ALA A 41 39.76 59.58 10.01
CA ALA A 41 38.51 60.09 9.47
C ALA A 41 37.99 59.24 8.30
N ALA A 42 38.85 58.94 7.32
CA ALA A 42 38.46 58.16 6.15
C ALA A 42 38.06 56.72 6.49
N SER A 43 38.79 56.07 7.40
CA SER A 43 38.47 54.71 7.85
C SER A 43 37.19 54.67 8.69
N TYR A 44 36.95 55.65 9.57
CA TYR A 44 35.68 55.79 10.28
C TYR A 44 34.50 55.97 9.31
N ILE A 45 34.61 56.91 8.36
CA ILE A 45 33.56 57.17 7.37
C ILE A 45 33.32 55.91 6.51
N LEU A 46 34.38 55.21 6.11
CA LEU A 46 34.25 54.00 5.30
C LEU A 46 33.58 52.86 6.09
N ASP A 47 34.03 52.56 7.31
CA ASP A 47 33.48 51.48 8.14
C ASP A 47 32.01 51.77 8.53
N ARG A 48 31.75 52.96 9.09
CA ARG A 48 30.40 53.38 9.46
C ARG A 48 29.49 53.53 8.24
N GLY A 49 30.00 54.07 7.14
CA GLY A 49 29.25 54.26 5.90
C GLY A 49 28.92 52.95 5.20
N LEU A 50 29.82 51.97 5.18
CA LEU A 50 29.53 50.62 4.68
C LEU A 50 28.47 49.92 5.54
N PHE A 51 28.52 50.10 6.86
CA PHE A 51 27.50 49.58 7.75
C PHE A 51 26.13 50.24 7.52
N GLU A 52 26.05 51.56 7.46
CA GLU A 52 24.76 52.26 7.30
C GLU A 52 24.17 52.08 5.89
N LEU A 53 24.98 52.07 4.84
CA LEU A 53 24.48 51.99 3.46
C LEU A 53 24.22 50.55 2.98
N LEU A 54 25.01 49.58 3.46
CA LEU A 54 24.99 48.21 2.96
C LEU A 54 24.67 47.18 4.06
N SER A 55 24.48 47.60 5.31
CA SER A 55 24.43 46.71 6.49
C SER A 55 25.67 45.80 6.60
N PHE A 56 26.77 46.17 5.92
CA PHE A 56 27.98 45.36 5.84
C PHE A 56 28.91 45.67 7.01
N ASP A 57 28.91 44.81 8.02
CA ASP A 57 29.81 44.93 9.16
C ASP A 57 31.18 44.29 8.86
N LEU A 58 32.22 45.12 8.74
CA LEU A 58 33.62 44.70 8.51
C LEU A 58 34.13 43.71 9.58
N ALA A 59 33.72 43.84 10.84
CA ALA A 59 34.13 42.95 11.92
C ALA A 59 33.29 41.66 11.99
N GLU A 60 32.34 41.46 11.09
CA GLU A 60 31.58 40.22 11.03
C GLU A 60 31.89 39.45 9.75
N HIS A 61 31.87 40.15 8.62
CA HIS A 61 31.92 39.54 7.30
C HIS A 61 33.35 39.25 6.82
N LEU A 62 34.36 39.95 7.35
CA LEU A 62 35.76 39.71 6.98
C LEU A 62 36.44 38.78 7.99
N PRO A 63 37.26 37.82 7.52
CA PRO A 63 38.09 37.00 8.40
C PRO A 63 39.09 37.88 9.17
N GLY A 64 39.44 37.48 10.40
CA GLY A 64 40.23 38.31 11.32
C GLY A 64 41.53 38.87 10.73
N TRP A 65 42.21 38.14 9.85
CA TRP A 65 43.43 38.61 9.17
C TRP A 65 43.19 39.78 8.21
N ALA A 66 42.04 39.82 7.54
CA ALA A 66 41.72 40.87 6.56
C ALA A 66 41.41 42.20 7.27
N ARG A 67 40.94 42.14 8.52
CA ARG A 67 40.67 43.32 9.36
C ARG A 67 41.94 44.06 9.75
N TRP A 68 43.03 43.33 10.00
CA TRP A 68 44.35 43.92 10.20
C TRP A 68 44.90 44.60 8.95
N GLY A 69 44.33 44.34 7.77
CA GLY A 69 44.75 44.97 6.51
C GLY A 69 44.66 46.49 6.55
N GLN A 70 43.61 47.07 7.15
CA GLN A 70 43.46 48.53 7.26
C GLN A 70 44.52 49.18 8.17
N PRO A 71 44.68 48.80 9.46
CA PRO A 71 45.72 49.37 10.32
C PRO A 71 47.14 49.01 9.84
N LEU A 72 47.34 47.85 9.21
CA LEU A 72 48.64 47.49 8.64
C LEU A 72 48.99 48.35 7.42
N ALA A 73 48.03 48.67 6.55
CA ALA A 73 48.24 49.60 5.44
C ALA A 73 48.65 50.98 5.95
N VAL A 74 48.08 51.42 7.08
CA VAL A 74 48.48 52.67 7.73
C VAL A 74 49.90 52.61 8.22
N LEU A 75 50.23 51.56 8.96
CA LEU A 75 51.55 51.35 9.52
C LEU A 75 52.59 51.30 8.39
N CYS A 76 52.31 50.58 7.31
CA CYS A 76 53.16 50.50 6.13
C CYS A 76 53.32 51.85 5.43
N ALA A 77 52.25 52.63 5.26
CA ALA A 77 52.33 53.96 4.65
C ALA A 77 53.08 54.96 5.55
N ALA A 78 52.87 54.92 6.86
CA ALA A 78 53.60 55.71 7.85
C ALA A 78 55.09 55.32 7.88
N ILE A 79 55.41 54.03 7.85
CA ILE A 79 56.79 53.52 7.76
C ILE A 79 57.41 53.96 6.44
N THR A 80 56.74 53.81 5.30
CA THR A 80 57.27 54.21 3.98
C THR A 80 57.55 55.72 3.94
N PHE A 81 56.63 56.52 4.50
CA PHE A 81 56.79 57.96 4.62
C PHE A 81 57.98 58.33 5.52
N MET A 82 58.12 57.67 6.67
CA MET A 82 59.24 57.89 7.59
C MET A 82 60.57 57.43 6.97
N VAL A 83 60.63 56.23 6.40
CA VAL A 83 61.82 55.65 5.75
C VAL A 83 62.32 56.50 4.59
N GLY A 84 61.43 57.13 3.81
CA GLY A 84 61.82 58.08 2.78
C GLY A 84 62.45 59.38 3.31
N ARG A 85 62.28 59.70 4.60
CA ARG A 85 62.79 60.92 5.25
C ARG A 85 63.95 60.68 6.21
N ILE A 86 64.09 59.47 6.74
CA ILE A 86 65.22 59.03 7.57
C ILE A 86 66.59 59.33 6.90
N PRO A 87 66.85 59.04 5.61
CA PRO A 87 68.13 59.37 5.00
C PRO A 87 68.38 60.88 4.93
N LEU A 88 67.34 61.72 4.93
CA LEU A 88 67.47 63.18 4.98
C LEU A 88 67.76 63.71 6.39
N LEU A 89 67.33 62.98 7.43
CA LEU A 89 67.59 63.31 8.85
C LEU A 89 68.96 62.80 9.31
N LEU A 90 69.38 61.66 8.73
CA LEU A 90 70.65 60.98 9.02
C LEU A 90 71.79 61.40 8.10
N SER A 91 71.52 61.96 6.91
CA SER A 91 72.60 62.46 6.05
C SER A 91 73.38 63.57 6.77
N GLY A 92 74.71 63.44 6.73
CA GLY A 92 75.58 64.52 7.16
C GLY A 92 75.47 65.65 6.16
N PHE A 93 74.69 66.70 6.46
CA PHE A 93 74.72 67.93 5.68
C PHE A 93 76.16 68.44 5.63
N SER A 94 76.73 68.52 4.42
CA SER A 94 78.11 68.93 4.25
C SER A 94 78.29 70.36 4.78
N ASP A 95 79.46 70.64 5.35
CA ASP A 95 79.76 71.98 5.86
C ASP A 95 79.67 73.03 4.74
N SER A 96 79.93 72.63 3.48
CA SER A 96 79.79 73.46 2.28
C SER A 96 78.34 73.84 1.98
N ASP A 97 77.38 72.91 2.12
CA ASP A 97 75.95 73.20 1.88
C ASP A 97 75.40 74.15 2.96
N MET A 98 75.85 74.00 4.21
CA MET A 98 75.46 74.88 5.31
C MET A 98 76.08 76.27 5.15
N ALA A 99 77.33 76.35 4.68
CA ALA A 99 77.98 77.60 4.32
C ALA A 99 77.22 78.34 3.22
N LEU A 100 76.87 77.62 2.14
CA LEU A 100 76.10 78.16 1.03
C LEU A 100 74.72 78.66 1.47
N ALA A 101 74.06 77.95 2.41
CA ALA A 101 72.78 78.38 2.97
C ALA A 101 72.90 79.70 3.77
N LEU A 102 73.95 79.83 4.58
CA LEU A 102 74.25 81.06 5.31
C LEU A 102 74.60 82.21 4.35
N GLU A 103 75.41 81.92 3.34
CA GLU A 103 75.86 82.89 2.32
C GLU A 103 74.71 83.37 1.44
N ARG A 104 73.78 82.49 1.07
CA ARG A 104 72.60 82.88 0.29
C ARG A 104 71.65 83.78 1.08
N ARG A 105 71.59 83.61 2.42
CA ARG A 105 70.70 84.39 3.29
C ARG A 105 71.31 85.72 3.73
N PHE A 106 72.60 85.73 4.04
CA PHE A 106 73.34 86.89 4.55
C PHE A 106 74.43 87.37 3.57
N GLY A 107 74.25 87.15 2.27
CA GLY A 107 75.29 87.38 1.26
C GLY A 107 75.81 88.81 1.20
N LYS A 108 75.02 89.79 1.65
CA LYS A 108 75.45 91.18 1.79
C LYS A 108 76.52 91.37 2.87
N ASP A 109 76.47 90.57 3.94
CA ASP A 109 77.36 90.68 5.09
C ASP A 109 78.58 89.74 4.98
N LEU A 110 78.41 88.60 4.30
CA LEU A 110 79.44 87.56 4.16
C LEU A 110 80.28 87.68 2.87
N GLY A 111 79.71 88.20 1.78
CA GLY A 111 80.45 88.59 0.58
C GLY A 111 81.26 87.49 -0.13
N GLY A 112 80.88 86.21 -0.05
CA GLY A 112 81.59 85.08 -0.67
C GLY A 112 82.67 84.46 0.24
N ARG A 113 82.93 85.03 1.42
CA ARG A 113 84.11 84.69 2.23
C ARG A 113 83.94 83.39 3.01
N LEU A 114 82.70 83.02 3.37
CA LEU A 114 82.45 81.83 4.19
C LEU A 114 82.62 80.54 3.38
N ILE A 115 82.01 80.47 2.19
CA ILE A 115 82.18 79.33 1.27
C ILE A 115 83.64 79.18 0.85
N THR A 116 84.30 80.29 0.51
CA THR A 116 85.72 80.29 0.15
C THR A 116 86.57 79.73 1.29
N THR A 117 86.28 80.12 2.54
CA THR A 117 87.01 79.61 3.72
C THR A 117 86.79 78.10 3.92
N ILE A 118 85.62 77.57 3.61
CA ILE A 118 85.28 76.14 3.80
C ILE A 118 85.81 75.28 2.65
N GLU A 119 85.75 75.78 1.41
CA GLU A 119 86.39 75.14 0.25
C GLU A 119 87.92 75.06 0.41
N LEU A 120 88.54 76.16 0.88
CA LEU A 120 89.98 76.20 1.20
C LEU A 120 90.37 75.34 2.40
N ARG A 121 89.41 74.93 3.25
CA ARG A 121 89.64 73.99 4.36
C ARG A 121 89.59 72.53 3.90
N GLY A 122 88.78 72.22 2.88
CA GLY A 122 88.62 70.85 2.34
C GLY A 122 89.67 70.49 1.30
N ALA A 123 90.11 71.44 0.48
CA ALA A 123 91.28 71.28 -0.37
C ALA A 123 92.54 71.51 0.48
N GLY A 124 93.40 70.50 0.65
CA GLY A 124 94.70 70.71 1.28
C GLY A 124 95.46 71.84 0.57
N ALA A 125 95.54 73.02 1.19
CA ALA A 125 96.26 74.17 0.64
C ALA A 125 97.76 73.81 0.51
N PRO A 126 98.52 74.29 -0.51
CA PRO A 126 98.33 75.53 -1.27
C PRO A 126 98.53 75.39 -2.81
N ALA A 127 98.05 74.32 -3.45
CA ALA A 127 98.47 74.04 -4.84
C ALA A 127 97.58 74.64 -5.95
N ILE A 128 96.37 75.15 -5.66
CA ILE A 128 95.37 75.45 -6.72
C ILE A 128 94.89 76.92 -6.77
N SER A 129 95.09 77.71 -5.72
CA SER A 129 94.77 79.15 -5.73
C SER A 129 96.02 79.94 -5.35
N GLY A 130 96.50 80.85 -6.20
CA GLY A 130 97.71 81.67 -5.98
C GLY A 130 97.61 82.69 -4.83
N MET A 131 97.01 82.30 -3.69
CA MET A 131 96.86 83.09 -2.47
C MET A 131 97.96 82.77 -1.46
N SER A 132 98.48 83.79 -0.77
CA SER A 132 99.46 83.58 0.30
C SER A 132 98.81 82.97 1.55
N VAL A 133 99.59 82.20 2.33
CA VAL A 133 99.13 81.62 3.61
C VAL A 133 98.58 82.70 4.55
N ALA A 134 99.20 83.89 4.55
CA ALA A 134 98.72 85.03 5.33
C ALA A 134 97.35 85.55 4.86
N MET A 135 97.07 85.52 3.55
CA MET A 135 95.78 85.94 3.01
C MET A 135 94.67 84.92 3.30
N ILE A 136 95.00 83.62 3.28
CA ILE A 136 94.06 82.54 3.68
C ILE A 136 93.69 82.69 5.16
N GLU A 137 94.67 82.91 6.03
CA GLU A 137 94.42 83.07 7.48
C GLU A 137 93.67 84.37 7.79
N ALA A 138 93.99 85.47 7.07
CA ALA A 138 93.22 86.71 7.16
C ALA A 138 91.76 86.51 6.73
N THR A 139 91.51 85.83 5.60
CA THR A 139 90.16 85.52 5.10
C THR A 139 89.40 84.63 6.09
N ARG A 140 90.08 83.64 6.68
CA ARG A 140 89.51 82.75 7.70
C ARG A 140 89.13 83.50 8.97
N SER A 141 90.02 84.36 9.47
CA SER A 141 89.78 85.16 10.69
C SER A 141 88.66 86.19 10.46
N GLU A 142 88.59 86.79 9.28
CA GLU A 142 87.56 87.75 8.91
C GLU A 142 86.19 87.06 8.73
N ALA A 143 86.16 85.91 8.06
CA ALA A 143 84.96 85.08 7.96
C ALA A 143 84.47 84.62 9.33
N ALA A 144 85.38 84.19 10.22
CA ALA A 144 85.01 83.79 11.58
C ALA A 144 84.46 84.94 12.42
N ARG A 145 85.05 86.14 12.31
CA ARG A 145 84.56 87.35 12.98
C ARG A 145 83.18 87.74 12.47
N LEU A 146 82.96 87.72 11.16
CA LEU A 146 81.66 88.04 10.54
C LEU A 146 80.60 87.00 10.93
N VAL A 147 80.92 85.71 10.86
CA VAL A 147 80.01 84.62 11.26
C VAL A 147 79.64 84.72 12.74
N GLY A 148 80.58 85.07 13.62
CA GLY A 148 80.32 85.27 15.05
C GLY A 148 79.34 86.40 15.37
N THR A 149 79.13 87.34 14.43
CA THR A 149 78.16 88.44 14.57
C THR A 149 76.80 88.16 13.93
N LEU A 150 76.65 87.07 13.19
CA LEU A 150 75.40 86.75 12.50
C LEU A 150 74.35 86.20 13.48
N PRO A 151 73.10 86.68 13.41
CA PRO A 151 71.97 86.05 14.10
C PRO A 151 71.57 84.77 13.37
N VAL A 152 72.26 83.66 13.69
CA VAL A 152 72.10 82.36 13.04
C VAL A 152 70.65 81.84 13.13
N GLU A 153 69.89 82.29 14.12
CA GLU A 153 68.48 81.97 14.31
C GLU A 153 67.60 82.51 13.16
N ARG A 154 67.95 83.68 12.58
CA ARG A 154 67.19 84.32 11.47
C ARG A 154 67.38 83.65 10.11
N VAL A 155 68.27 82.65 10.03
CA VAL A 155 68.44 81.81 8.84
C VAL A 155 67.14 81.09 8.52
N PHE A 156 66.44 80.66 9.57
CA PHE A 156 65.19 79.94 9.45
C PHE A 156 64.02 80.91 9.67
N ASP A 157 63.08 80.93 8.74
CA ASP A 157 61.82 81.64 8.94
C ASP A 157 61.03 80.92 10.05
N GLU A 158 61.03 81.48 11.25
CA GLU A 158 60.39 80.93 12.46
C GLU A 158 58.86 80.84 12.31
N GLY A 159 58.24 81.67 11.45
CA GLY A 159 56.79 81.68 11.29
C GLY A 159 56.24 80.45 10.56
N ARG A 160 57.02 79.82 9.70
CA ARG A 160 56.55 78.71 8.85
C ARG A 160 56.31 77.38 9.61
N PRO A 161 57.21 76.86 10.47
CA PRO A 161 56.93 75.63 11.23
C PRO A 161 55.77 75.82 12.21
N THR A 162 55.64 76.98 12.83
CA THR A 162 54.54 77.30 13.74
C THR A 162 53.22 77.38 12.98
N ARG A 163 53.20 78.01 11.79
CA ARG A 163 52.03 77.97 10.91
C ARG A 163 51.69 76.56 10.48
N GLN A 164 52.68 75.71 10.18
CA GLN A 164 52.44 74.31 9.83
C GLN A 164 51.88 73.50 11.00
N ALA A 165 52.41 73.70 12.22
CA ALA A 165 51.90 73.07 13.43
C ALA A 165 50.46 73.55 13.74
N VAL A 166 50.18 74.84 13.57
CA VAL A 166 48.83 75.41 13.72
C VAL A 166 47.89 74.89 12.64
N THR A 167 48.33 74.76 11.38
CA THR A 167 47.50 74.13 10.34
C THR A 167 47.27 72.66 10.60
N ALA A 168 48.24 71.95 11.18
CA ALA A 168 48.09 70.54 11.53
C ALA A 168 47.11 70.35 12.71
N ALA A 169 47.25 71.17 13.75
CA ALA A 169 46.32 71.21 14.87
C ALA A 169 44.91 71.63 14.41
N GLY A 170 44.82 72.67 13.56
CA GLY A 170 43.58 73.14 12.97
C GLY A 170 42.92 72.11 12.05
N ALA A 171 43.69 71.36 11.26
CA ALA A 171 43.17 70.27 10.44
C ALA A 171 42.70 69.09 11.29
N SER A 172 43.39 68.79 12.40
CA SER A 172 43.01 67.69 13.31
C SER A 172 41.73 68.05 14.09
N VAL A 173 41.68 69.24 14.68
CA VAL A 173 40.50 69.74 15.41
C VAL A 173 39.34 69.99 14.45
N GLY A 174 39.60 70.62 13.31
CA GLY A 174 38.61 70.86 12.27
C GLY A 174 38.07 69.57 11.67
N GLY A 175 38.92 68.56 11.45
CA GLY A 175 38.51 67.23 11.02
C GLY A 175 37.63 66.54 12.05
N TYR A 176 37.99 66.59 13.33
CA TYR A 176 37.17 66.05 14.42
C TYR A 176 35.81 66.76 14.51
N LEU A 177 35.79 68.10 14.47
CA LEU A 177 34.56 68.88 14.50
C LEU A 177 33.70 68.68 13.24
N ALA A 178 34.31 68.48 12.08
CA ALA A 178 33.60 68.17 10.84
C ALA A 178 32.99 66.77 10.89
N LEU A 179 33.70 65.76 11.38
CA LEU A 179 33.16 64.41 11.61
C LEU A 179 32.04 64.42 12.64
N MET A 180 32.22 65.18 13.72
CA MET A 180 31.19 65.39 14.73
C MET A 180 29.95 66.08 14.13
N GLY A 181 30.13 67.17 13.39
CA GLY A 181 29.03 67.85 12.70
C GLY A 181 28.32 66.93 11.71
N LEU A 182 29.09 66.22 10.89
CA LEU A 182 28.56 65.24 9.94
C LEU A 182 27.78 64.14 10.65
N SER A 183 28.23 63.69 11.83
CA SER A 183 27.49 62.70 12.61
C SER A 183 26.17 63.21 13.18
N VAL A 184 26.14 64.45 13.68
CA VAL A 184 24.93 65.07 14.21
C VAL A 184 23.92 65.31 13.09
N PHE A 185 24.37 65.80 11.92
CA PHE A 185 23.49 66.14 10.81
C PHE A 185 23.08 64.95 9.94
N ALA A 186 23.99 64.01 9.68
CA ALA A 186 23.72 62.87 8.80
C ALA A 186 22.99 61.73 9.52
N TRP A 187 23.23 61.55 10.83
CA TRP A 187 22.74 60.38 11.56
C TRP A 187 21.83 60.70 12.76
N GLY A 188 21.73 61.97 13.18
CA GLY A 188 20.74 62.38 14.19
C GLY A 188 21.03 61.95 15.65
N ASP A 189 22.09 61.19 15.90
CA ASP A 189 22.40 60.59 17.21
C ASP A 189 22.93 61.59 18.27
N GLY A 190 23.13 62.86 17.90
CA GLY A 190 23.71 63.88 18.77
C GLY A 190 25.17 63.59 19.18
N MET A 191 25.70 64.39 20.12
CA MET A 191 27.11 64.30 20.56
C MET A 191 27.45 62.98 21.26
N ALA A 192 26.48 62.41 21.98
CA ALA A 192 26.67 61.17 22.72
C ALA A 192 26.81 59.97 21.77
N GLY A 193 25.98 59.88 20.74
CA GLY A 193 26.05 58.80 19.75
C GLY A 193 27.31 58.85 18.88
N TYR A 194 27.80 60.05 18.55
CA TYR A 194 29.10 60.20 17.89
C TYR A 194 30.25 59.66 18.73
N HIS A 195 30.28 60.00 20.02
CA HIS A 195 31.33 59.52 20.93
C HIS A 195 31.27 57.99 21.08
N ASP A 196 30.06 57.42 21.17
CA ASP A 196 29.86 55.98 21.24
C ASP A 196 30.33 55.29 19.94
N SER A 197 29.98 55.85 18.77
CA SER A 197 30.40 55.33 17.47
C SER A 197 31.90 55.40 17.23
N LEU A 198 32.54 56.51 17.63
CA LEU A 198 33.99 56.66 17.54
C LEU A 198 34.72 55.69 18.48
N TRP A 199 34.13 55.42 19.66
CA TRP A 199 34.64 54.42 20.57
C TRP A 199 34.51 53.00 19.99
N PHE A 200 33.34 52.63 19.45
CA PHE A 200 33.16 51.33 18.76
C PHE A 200 34.17 51.16 17.62
N TRP A 201 34.34 52.19 16.79
CA TRP A 201 35.34 52.19 15.73
C TRP A 201 36.77 52.01 16.28
N THR A 202 37.10 52.65 17.40
CA THR A 202 38.41 52.53 18.07
C THR A 202 38.63 51.10 18.57
N GLU A 203 37.65 50.51 19.24
CA GLU A 203 37.74 49.13 19.74
C GLU A 203 37.88 48.12 18.60
N ARG A 204 37.15 48.33 17.51
CA ARG A 204 37.13 47.43 16.35
C ARG A 204 38.39 47.56 15.48
N THR A 205 38.77 48.78 15.15
CA THR A 205 39.81 49.07 14.15
C THR A 205 41.20 49.20 14.76
N LEU A 206 41.31 49.78 15.96
CA LEU A 206 42.60 49.99 16.63
C LEU A 206 42.92 48.91 17.66
N LEU A 207 41.93 48.45 18.43
CA LEU A 207 42.13 47.37 19.41
C LEU A 207 41.86 45.97 18.85
N GLY A 208 41.28 45.86 17.66
CA GLY A 208 41.01 44.58 16.99
C GLY A 208 39.97 43.72 17.72
N ARG A 209 39.06 44.31 18.49
CA ARG A 209 38.01 43.58 19.20
C ARG A 209 36.83 43.25 18.28
N ASP A 210 36.26 42.06 18.48
CA ASP A 210 35.08 41.55 17.77
C ASP A 210 33.78 42.13 18.34
N VAL A 211 33.61 43.45 18.24
CA VAL A 211 32.40 44.14 18.68
C VAL A 211 31.65 44.59 17.44
N SER A 212 30.41 44.14 17.21
CA SER A 212 29.61 44.57 16.05
C SER A 212 29.20 46.04 16.17
N TRP A 213 28.90 46.70 15.05
CA TRP A 213 28.21 48.00 15.11
C TRP A 213 26.85 47.84 15.82
N PRO A 214 26.37 48.88 16.52
CA PRO A 214 25.07 48.86 17.15
C PRO A 214 23.98 48.76 16.08
N ARG A 215 23.12 47.73 16.17
CA ARG A 215 22.01 47.49 15.24
C ARG A 215 20.69 48.03 15.80
N ASP A 216 19.74 48.36 14.92
CA ASP A 216 18.45 48.98 15.28
C ASP A 216 17.34 47.99 15.62
N ALA A 217 17.58 46.71 15.36
CA ALA A 217 16.71 45.61 15.74
C ALA A 217 17.58 44.40 16.11
N PHE A 218 17.02 43.48 16.87
CA PHE A 218 17.61 42.16 17.08
C PHE A 218 16.52 41.11 16.90
N LEU A 219 16.65 40.33 15.84
CA LEU A 219 15.70 39.27 15.47
C LEU A 219 16.29 37.89 15.76
N ARG A 220 15.40 36.97 16.10
CA ARG A 220 15.72 35.56 16.26
C ARG A 220 14.62 34.70 15.66
N LEU A 221 14.99 33.62 14.98
CA LEU A 221 14.05 32.58 14.57
C LEU A 221 13.94 31.53 15.67
N ALA A 222 12.77 31.44 16.32
CA ALA A 222 12.61 30.65 17.54
C ALA A 222 12.54 29.13 17.29
N ASP A 223 12.02 28.72 16.13
CA ASP A 223 11.75 27.29 15.84
C ASP A 223 12.98 26.52 15.33
N PHE A 224 14.10 27.20 15.07
CA PHE A 224 15.32 26.55 14.63
C PHE A 224 16.16 26.05 15.81
N PRO A 225 16.81 24.87 15.68
CA PRO A 225 17.72 24.36 16.70
C PRO A 225 18.85 25.37 16.98
N ALA A 226 19.14 25.58 18.26
CA ALA A 226 20.20 26.51 18.69
C ALA A 226 21.61 26.12 18.22
N ASP A 227 21.84 24.83 17.94
CA ASP A 227 23.11 24.34 17.42
C ASP A 227 23.33 24.68 15.94
N GLY A 228 22.35 25.32 15.28
CA GLY A 228 22.41 25.67 13.87
C GLY A 228 22.19 24.49 12.92
N SER A 229 21.74 23.34 13.44
CA SER A 229 21.35 22.21 12.60
C SER A 229 20.10 22.54 11.79
N PRO A 230 19.97 21.97 10.58
CA PRO A 230 18.83 22.23 9.73
C PRO A 230 17.53 21.73 10.38
N LEU A 231 16.47 22.54 10.31
CA LEU A 231 15.15 22.11 10.74
C LEU A 231 14.59 21.15 9.69
N ARG A 232 14.11 19.99 10.12
CA ARG A 232 13.52 18.97 9.22
C ARG A 232 12.01 18.99 9.37
N VAL A 233 11.30 19.17 8.26
CA VAL A 233 9.83 19.25 8.26
C VAL A 233 9.25 18.37 7.16
N GLY A 234 8.09 17.77 7.40
CA GLY A 234 7.40 16.93 6.43
C GLY A 234 6.81 17.74 5.28
N ARG A 235 6.98 17.26 4.05
CA ARG A 235 6.37 17.85 2.85
C ARG A 235 4.84 17.94 2.97
N GLY A 236 4.27 19.08 2.62
CA GLY A 236 2.84 19.34 2.69
C GLY A 236 2.29 19.64 4.09
N THR A 237 3.14 19.64 5.12
CA THR A 237 2.76 20.19 6.43
C THR A 237 2.86 21.71 6.40
N SER A 238 2.04 22.40 7.18
CA SER A 238 2.14 23.84 7.41
C SER A 238 2.86 24.03 8.74
N HIS A 239 4.08 24.55 8.72
CA HIS A 239 4.77 24.97 9.93
C HIS A 239 4.60 26.47 10.11
N GLN A 240 4.24 26.90 11.32
CA GLN A 240 4.10 28.31 11.65
C GLN A 240 5.41 28.77 12.28
N PHE A 241 6.24 29.44 11.49
CA PHE A 241 7.48 30.01 11.99
C PHE A 241 7.22 31.23 12.85
N ARG A 242 8.03 31.35 13.90
CA ARG A 242 8.02 32.42 14.88
C ARG A 242 9.33 33.19 14.81
N VAL A 243 9.24 34.46 14.47
CA VAL A 243 10.34 35.42 14.59
C VAL A 243 10.15 36.24 15.87
N GLU A 244 11.17 36.27 16.71
CA GLU A 244 11.21 37.02 17.96
C GLU A 244 12.11 38.26 17.79
N ALA A 245 11.54 39.45 17.99
CA ALA A 245 12.31 40.68 18.17
C ALA A 245 12.53 40.94 19.66
N HIS A 246 13.76 41.22 20.08
CA HIS A 246 14.09 41.49 21.48
C HIS A 246 14.41 42.97 21.71
N ARG A 247 13.79 43.54 22.75
CA ARG A 247 13.92 44.96 23.11
C ARG A 247 15.14 45.26 23.97
N LEU A 248 15.47 44.36 24.90
CA LEU A 248 16.61 44.50 25.81
C LEU A 248 17.72 43.53 25.39
N LEU A 249 18.92 44.07 25.16
CA LEU A 249 20.10 43.31 24.77
C LEU A 249 21.23 43.50 25.77
N VAL A 250 22.00 42.44 26.02
CA VAL A 250 23.20 42.45 26.85
C VAL A 250 24.42 42.07 26.00
N ALA A 251 25.53 42.77 26.20
CA ALA A 251 26.77 42.52 25.47
C ALA A 251 27.53 41.31 26.04
N GLY A 252 28.03 40.44 25.16
CA GLY A 252 28.93 39.32 25.44
C GLY A 252 28.27 38.04 25.96
N SER A 253 29.04 36.94 25.95
CA SER A 253 28.65 35.65 26.54
C SER A 253 28.41 35.78 28.04
N PRO A 254 27.51 34.97 28.64
CA PRO A 254 27.25 35.03 30.07
C PRO A 254 28.51 34.71 30.90
N GLY A 255 28.64 35.39 32.03
CA GLY A 255 29.71 35.22 32.99
C GLY A 255 29.48 33.97 33.83
N ARG A 256 30.51 33.56 34.56
CA ARG A 256 30.43 32.38 35.45
C ARG A 256 29.31 32.51 36.48
N THR A 257 29.13 33.69 37.05
CA THR A 257 28.08 34.01 38.03
C THR A 257 26.67 33.89 37.44
N GLU A 258 26.48 34.32 36.19
CA GLU A 258 25.20 34.22 35.49
C GLU A 258 24.87 32.76 35.13
N LEU A 259 25.88 31.99 34.72
CA LEU A 259 25.74 30.55 34.44
C LEU A 259 25.39 29.77 35.70
N GLU A 260 26.03 30.08 36.83
CA GLU A 260 25.74 29.48 38.13
C GLU A 260 24.33 29.86 38.62
N ALA A 261 23.90 31.12 38.44
CA ALA A 261 22.55 31.56 38.77
C ALA A 261 21.48 30.89 37.88
N CYS A 262 21.74 30.77 36.58
CA CYS A 262 20.87 30.06 35.63
C CYS A 262 20.75 28.58 35.99
N ARG A 263 21.88 27.92 36.27
CA ARG A 263 21.93 26.52 36.72
C ARG A 263 21.12 26.32 38.01
N ALA A 264 21.35 27.13 39.03
CA ALA A 264 20.65 27.03 40.31
C ALA A 264 19.13 27.22 40.16
N TRP A 265 18.70 28.16 39.31
CA TRP A 265 17.28 28.38 39.03
C TRP A 265 16.65 27.19 38.28
N LEU A 266 17.33 26.65 37.26
CA LEU A 266 16.86 25.49 36.50
C LEU A 266 16.83 24.19 37.33
N GLU A 267 17.76 24.02 38.28
CA GLU A 267 17.74 22.92 39.25
C GLU A 267 16.49 23.00 40.14
N GLY A 268 16.11 24.20 40.59
CA GLY A 268 14.88 24.42 41.35
C GLY A 268 13.59 24.16 40.56
N CYS A 269 13.64 24.20 39.21
CA CYS A 269 12.52 23.83 38.34
C CYS A 269 12.33 22.30 38.16
N GLY A 270 13.20 21.46 38.75
CA GLY A 270 13.06 20.00 38.71
C GLY A 270 13.50 19.32 37.40
N LEU A 271 14.37 19.94 36.62
CA LEU A 271 14.90 19.38 35.37
C LEU A 271 15.89 18.23 35.62
N SER A 272 15.93 17.25 34.70
CA SER A 272 16.94 16.19 34.75
C SER A 272 18.35 16.71 34.44
N ALA A 273 19.40 16.05 34.94
CA ALA A 273 20.79 16.48 34.77
C ALA A 273 21.18 16.72 33.29
N GLY A 274 20.71 15.87 32.37
CA GLY A 274 20.95 16.06 30.94
C GLY A 274 20.25 17.28 30.34
N GLN A 275 19.02 17.59 30.79
CA GLN A 275 18.29 18.80 30.37
C GLN A 275 18.93 20.07 30.93
N LEU A 276 19.40 20.00 32.17
CA LEU A 276 20.11 21.08 32.84
C LEU A 276 21.39 21.45 32.08
N ASP A 277 22.23 20.47 31.77
CA ASP A 277 23.47 20.72 31.04
C ASP A 277 23.21 21.24 29.62
N ALA A 278 22.17 20.73 28.93
CA ALA A 278 21.77 21.25 27.62
C ALA A 278 21.30 22.71 27.69
N ALA A 279 20.51 23.07 28.70
CA ALA A 279 19.98 24.43 28.90
C ALA A 279 21.06 25.44 29.30
N VAL A 280 21.98 25.04 30.18
CA VAL A 280 23.12 25.87 30.57
C VAL A 280 24.11 26.02 29.41
N ALA A 281 24.37 24.94 28.65
CA ALA A 281 25.17 25.00 27.44
C ALA A 281 24.54 25.93 26.40
N TYR A 282 23.22 25.87 26.23
CA TYR A 282 22.47 26.79 25.39
C TYR A 282 22.66 28.26 25.82
N PHE A 283 22.44 28.57 27.10
CA PHE A 283 22.63 29.92 27.63
C PHE A 283 24.07 30.41 27.42
N SER A 284 25.07 29.53 27.59
CA SER A 284 26.49 29.86 27.38
C SER A 284 26.87 30.22 25.94
N LYS A 285 26.16 29.66 24.95
CA LYS A 285 26.42 29.85 23.50
C LYS A 285 25.73 31.09 22.90
N SER A 286 24.88 31.78 23.66
CA SER A 286 23.84 32.71 23.16
C SER A 286 24.31 34.08 22.63
N ALA A 287 25.60 34.43 22.69
CA ALA A 287 26.09 35.72 22.18
C ALA A 287 26.37 35.67 20.67
N HIS A 288 25.31 35.69 19.87
CA HIS A 288 25.43 35.90 18.43
C HIS A 288 25.72 37.39 18.16
N HIS A 289 26.84 37.71 17.50
CA HIS A 289 27.25 39.09 17.17
C HIS A 289 27.68 39.94 18.38
N GLY A 290 28.12 39.28 19.47
CA GLY A 290 28.58 39.99 20.67
C GLY A 290 27.45 40.61 21.50
N TRP A 291 26.19 40.42 21.12
CA TRP A 291 24.99 40.81 21.86
C TRP A 291 24.06 39.61 21.99
N ARG A 292 23.26 39.57 23.05
CA ARG A 292 22.22 38.54 23.24
C ARG A 292 20.99 39.15 23.92
N PRO A 293 19.82 38.50 23.84
CA PRO A 293 18.67 38.88 24.64
C PRO A 293 19.05 38.98 26.12
N ALA A 294 18.61 40.07 26.76
CA ALA A 294 18.76 40.21 28.20
C ALA A 294 17.89 39.17 28.91
N THR A 295 18.47 38.46 29.88
CA THR A 295 17.78 37.51 30.74
C THR A 295 17.80 38.00 32.19
N LEU A 296 16.94 37.43 33.03
CA LEU A 296 16.89 37.77 34.47
C LEU A 296 18.22 37.52 35.19
N PHE A 297 19.06 36.62 34.66
CA PHE A 297 20.36 36.31 35.24
C PHE A 297 21.40 37.43 35.03
N ASP A 298 21.17 38.33 34.08
CA ASP A 298 22.14 39.36 33.67
C ASP A 298 22.10 40.62 34.53
N LEU A 299 21.14 40.72 35.45
CA LEU A 299 21.04 41.81 36.42
C LEU A 299 22.30 41.95 37.27
N GLY A 300 23.03 40.85 37.51
CA GLY A 300 24.31 40.87 38.22
C GLY A 300 25.39 41.72 37.54
N ARG A 301 25.32 41.94 36.21
CA ARG A 301 26.28 42.78 35.48
C ARG A 301 26.08 44.27 35.70
N ILE A 302 24.85 44.66 35.96
CA ILE A 302 24.39 46.05 35.95
C ILE A 302 24.54 46.67 37.35
N GLY A 303 24.90 45.84 38.33
CA GLY A 303 24.77 46.14 39.75
C GLY A 303 23.33 45.91 40.18
N PRO A 304 23.05 44.96 41.10
CA PRO A 304 21.68 44.75 41.53
C PRO A 304 21.18 46.00 42.25
N PRO A 305 19.86 46.32 42.22
CA PRO A 305 19.29 46.98 43.37
C PRO A 305 19.59 46.07 44.58
N TRP A 306 20.22 46.63 45.61
CA TRP A 306 20.76 46.02 46.84
C TRP A 306 19.97 44.87 47.49
N ASP A 307 18.69 44.66 47.14
CA ASP A 307 17.77 43.66 47.72
C ASP A 307 17.19 42.68 46.67
N TRP A 308 17.77 42.56 45.47
CA TRP A 308 17.24 41.65 44.43
C TRP A 308 17.59 40.17 44.67
N HIS A 309 16.56 39.35 44.86
CA HIS A 309 16.64 37.89 44.80
C HIS A 309 15.92 37.37 43.54
N LEU A 310 16.47 36.33 42.91
CA LEU A 310 15.76 35.61 41.85
C LEU A 310 14.43 35.09 42.42
N PRO A 311 13.30 35.25 41.72
CA PRO A 311 12.04 34.68 42.16
C PRO A 311 12.20 33.17 42.35
N GLU A 312 11.66 32.62 43.45
CA GLU A 312 11.66 31.17 43.67
C GLU A 312 10.95 30.48 42.49
N PRO A 313 11.52 29.40 41.94
CA PRO A 313 10.92 28.71 40.81
C PRO A 313 9.61 28.05 41.25
N GLU A 314 8.48 28.69 40.97
CA GLU A 314 7.18 28.03 41.10
C GLU A 314 7.08 26.90 40.07
N ILE A 315 6.53 25.75 40.46
CA ILE A 315 6.36 24.57 39.58
C ILE A 315 5.55 24.93 38.31
N ALA A 316 4.69 25.96 38.38
CA ALA A 316 3.94 26.49 37.23
C ALA A 316 4.82 27.21 36.18
N MET A 317 6.05 27.59 36.53
CA MET A 317 7.04 28.24 35.65
C MET A 317 7.96 27.23 34.95
N ALA A 318 7.90 25.94 35.28
CA ALA A 318 8.79 24.93 34.72
C ALA A 318 8.56 24.76 33.19
N PRO A 319 9.57 25.01 32.35
CA PRO A 319 9.44 24.84 30.91
C PRO A 319 9.31 23.35 30.54
N ARG A 320 8.53 23.07 29.50
CA ARG A 320 8.50 21.72 28.91
C ARG A 320 9.90 21.36 28.38
N PRO A 321 10.29 20.07 28.37
CA PRO A 321 11.61 19.61 27.92
C PRO A 321 12.11 20.18 26.57
N GLY A 322 11.20 20.48 25.63
CA GLY A 322 11.53 21.07 24.32
C GLY A 322 11.48 22.60 24.24
N GLU A 323 11.00 23.28 25.30
CA GLU A 323 10.80 24.74 25.33
C GLU A 323 11.83 25.45 26.22
N ILE A 324 12.78 24.73 26.82
CA ILE A 324 13.69 25.26 27.85
C ILE A 324 14.52 26.44 27.33
N ALA A 325 15.04 26.35 26.11
CA ALA A 325 15.82 27.41 25.47
C ALA A 325 15.00 28.68 25.23
N GLY A 326 13.78 28.54 24.71
CA GLY A 326 12.86 29.68 24.50
C GLY A 326 12.33 30.25 25.81
N ALA A 327 12.15 29.41 26.84
CA ALA A 327 11.68 29.85 28.15
C ALA A 327 12.69 30.76 28.86
N ILE A 328 13.98 30.41 28.85
CA ILE A 328 15.05 31.23 29.45
C ILE A 328 15.06 32.66 28.86
N ASP A 329 14.90 32.78 27.54
CA ASP A 329 14.95 34.05 26.83
C ASP A 329 13.61 34.83 26.83
N SER A 330 12.50 34.14 27.15
CA SER A 330 11.14 34.71 27.19
C SER A 330 10.61 34.97 28.60
N LEU A 331 11.39 34.74 29.66
CA LEU A 331 10.96 34.97 31.05
C LEU A 331 10.39 36.38 31.29
N PHE A 332 11.01 37.42 30.72
CA PHE A 332 10.50 38.79 30.75
C PHE A 332 9.13 38.97 30.07
N ARG A 333 8.81 38.13 29.08
CA ARG A 333 7.55 38.17 28.32
C ARG A 333 6.47 37.27 28.90
N ARG A 334 6.85 36.12 29.45
CA ARG A 334 5.94 35.07 29.94
C ARG A 334 5.27 35.44 31.25
N PHE A 335 5.95 36.27 32.06
CA PHE A 335 5.46 36.75 33.34
C PHE A 335 5.57 38.28 33.43
N PRO A 336 4.86 39.01 32.56
CA PRO A 336 4.99 40.46 32.47
C PRO A 336 4.47 41.12 33.74
N ASP A 337 3.55 40.47 34.49
CA ASP A 337 2.90 41.00 35.68
C ASP A 337 3.60 40.73 37.01
N HIS A 338 4.64 39.91 37.03
CA HIS A 338 5.38 39.62 38.24
C HIS A 338 6.20 40.85 38.68
N GLU A 339 5.93 41.38 39.87
CA GLU A 339 6.52 42.65 40.34
C GLU A 339 8.05 42.64 40.28
N GLY A 340 8.66 41.52 40.64
CA GLY A 340 10.10 41.40 40.54
C GLY A 340 10.62 41.52 39.09
N ILE A 341 9.98 40.85 38.14
CA ILE A 341 10.41 40.85 36.73
C ILE A 341 10.22 42.25 36.13
N LYS A 342 9.16 42.98 36.52
CA LYS A 342 8.97 44.39 36.18
C LYS A 342 10.10 45.27 36.72
N ALA A 343 10.45 45.12 38.00
CA ALA A 343 11.51 45.89 38.64
C ALA A 343 12.88 45.61 37.98
N ALA A 344 13.16 44.35 37.65
CA ALA A 344 14.35 43.95 36.89
C ALA A 344 14.39 44.57 35.50
N ALA A 345 13.31 44.51 34.73
CA ALA A 345 13.23 45.09 33.40
C ALA A 345 13.41 46.62 33.45
N GLN A 346 12.78 47.30 34.41
CA GLN A 346 12.95 48.75 34.62
C GLN A 346 14.37 49.11 35.04
N ALA A 347 15.02 48.31 35.88
CA ALA A 347 16.42 48.50 36.25
C ALA A 347 17.33 48.40 35.01
N MET A 348 17.12 47.38 34.16
CA MET A 348 17.85 47.22 32.90
C MET A 348 17.59 48.38 31.92
N GLU A 349 16.35 48.82 31.77
CA GLU A 349 16.00 49.98 30.95
C GLU A 349 16.67 51.25 31.47
N SER A 350 16.64 51.51 32.77
CA SER A 350 17.29 52.68 33.38
C SER A 350 18.82 52.64 33.21
N ALA A 351 19.42 51.46 33.33
CA ALA A 351 20.85 51.26 33.12
C ALA A 351 21.25 51.49 31.66
N SER A 352 20.41 51.07 30.70
CA SER A 352 20.64 51.29 29.27
C SER A 352 20.75 52.77 28.89
N VAL A 353 20.18 53.68 29.69
CA VAL A 353 20.30 55.13 29.48
C VAL A 353 21.62 55.68 30.07
N SER A 354 22.19 55.02 31.08
CA SER A 354 23.42 55.47 31.74
C SER A 354 24.65 55.28 30.85
N PHE A 355 25.52 56.29 30.80
CA PHE A 355 26.75 56.25 30.00
C PHE A 355 27.68 55.07 30.36
N LEU A 356 27.68 54.64 31.63
CA LEU A 356 28.52 53.53 32.10
C LEU A 356 28.02 52.16 31.64
N HIS A 357 26.69 51.98 31.56
CA HIS A 357 26.09 50.67 31.26
C HIS A 357 25.56 50.53 29.83
N ARG A 358 25.50 51.60 29.02
CA ARG A 358 25.18 51.54 27.57
C ARG A 358 26.00 50.52 26.78
N ARG A 359 27.21 50.20 27.27
CA ARG A 359 28.12 49.21 26.68
C ARG A 359 27.76 47.77 27.03
N GLN A 360 27.06 47.57 28.15
CA GLN A 360 26.68 46.26 28.66
C GLN A 360 25.22 45.95 28.39
N VAL A 361 24.35 46.96 28.37
CA VAL A 361 22.90 46.83 28.18
C VAL A 361 22.44 47.87 27.19
N ARG A 362 21.62 47.44 26.24
CA ARG A 362 21.05 48.32 25.22
C ARG A 362 19.56 48.10 25.09
N LEU A 363 18.84 49.21 24.95
CA LEU A 363 17.45 49.23 24.55
C LEU A 363 17.38 49.43 23.05
N VAL A 364 16.63 48.56 22.37
CA VAL A 364 16.43 48.56 20.93
C VAL A 364 14.94 48.60 20.65
N ASP A 365 14.54 49.33 19.61
CA ASP A 365 13.13 49.45 19.26
C ASP A 365 12.61 48.16 18.63
N LEU A 366 11.33 47.86 18.86
CA LEU A 366 10.66 46.74 18.21
C LEU A 366 10.27 47.16 16.79
N PRO A 367 10.72 46.47 15.73
CA PRO A 367 10.46 46.88 14.36
C PRO A 367 8.97 46.76 14.02
N ALA A 368 8.39 47.77 13.36
CA ALA A 368 6.99 47.70 12.93
C ALA A 368 6.74 46.58 11.90
N VAL A 369 7.76 46.27 11.10
CA VAL A 369 7.73 45.30 10.01
C VAL A 369 9.03 44.48 10.01
N VAL A 370 8.91 43.17 9.80
CA VAL A 370 10.04 42.25 9.58
C VAL A 370 9.94 41.69 8.17
N GLU A 371 10.98 41.87 7.36
CA GLU A 371 11.11 41.25 6.04
C GLU A 371 11.50 39.78 6.20
N TRP A 372 10.67 38.88 5.70
CA TRP A 372 10.96 37.45 5.57
C TRP A 372 11.51 37.17 4.18
N LEU A 373 12.71 36.60 4.12
CA LEU A 373 13.43 36.24 2.91
C LEU A 373 13.53 34.71 2.81
N GLU A 374 12.94 34.15 1.77
CA GLU A 374 13.00 32.72 1.45
C GLU A 374 13.77 32.53 0.14
N THR A 375 14.83 31.72 0.19
CA THR A 375 15.66 31.40 -0.99
C THR A 375 15.68 29.89 -1.18
N ASP A 376 15.36 29.43 -2.39
CA ASP A 376 15.45 28.02 -2.76
C ASP A 376 16.92 27.62 -3.00
N LYS A 377 17.42 26.62 -2.27
CA LYS A 377 18.83 26.19 -2.37
C LYS A 377 19.14 25.49 -3.69
N SER A 378 18.20 24.71 -4.23
CA SER A 378 18.45 23.96 -5.48
C SER A 378 18.63 24.88 -6.68
N ALA A 379 17.88 25.98 -6.70
CA ALA A 379 18.00 27.00 -7.74
C ALA A 379 19.40 27.65 -7.75
N ARG A 380 20.06 27.74 -6.58
CA ARG A 380 21.40 28.33 -6.43
C ARG A 380 22.50 27.39 -6.95
N GLU A 381 22.35 26.08 -6.77
CA GLU A 381 23.31 25.08 -7.30
C GLU A 381 23.20 24.91 -8.82
N ASP A 382 21.98 25.05 -9.37
CA ASP A 382 21.72 24.95 -10.81
C ASP A 382 22.08 26.22 -11.63
N GLY A 383 22.56 27.29 -10.98
CA GLY A 383 22.90 28.55 -11.63
C GLY A 383 21.70 29.30 -12.25
N LYS A 384 20.47 28.90 -11.93
CA LYS A 384 19.24 29.61 -12.32
C LYS A 384 18.99 30.75 -11.34
N HIS A 385 18.29 31.80 -11.79
CA HIS A 385 17.90 32.90 -10.91
C HIS A 385 17.07 32.36 -9.73
N SER A 386 17.67 32.33 -8.53
CA SER A 386 17.00 32.00 -7.29
C SER A 386 15.82 32.95 -7.11
N ARG A 387 14.59 32.42 -7.11
CA ARG A 387 13.42 33.21 -6.73
C ARG A 387 13.53 33.51 -5.24
N GLN A 388 13.84 34.77 -4.92
CA GLN A 388 13.71 35.27 -3.55
C GLN A 388 12.28 35.73 -3.35
N LEU A 389 11.57 35.09 -2.43
CA LEU A 389 10.30 35.62 -1.94
C LEU A 389 10.61 36.56 -0.78
N ILE A 390 10.18 37.81 -0.90
CA ILE A 390 10.26 38.82 0.15
C ILE A 390 8.83 39.11 0.60
N GLU A 391 8.54 38.97 1.88
CA GLU A 391 7.25 39.34 2.44
C GLU A 391 7.41 40.07 3.77
N GLU A 392 6.58 41.08 3.96
CA GLU A 392 6.57 41.92 5.15
C GLU A 392 5.64 41.32 6.22
N LEU A 393 6.21 40.94 7.36
CA LEU A 393 5.47 40.47 8.53
C LEU A 393 5.17 41.66 9.46
N GLY A 394 3.89 41.93 9.70
CA GLY A 394 3.45 42.91 10.70
C GLY A 394 3.54 42.39 12.14
N ILE A 395 3.68 43.30 13.10
CA ILE A 395 3.66 42.95 14.54
C ILE A 395 2.34 42.25 14.89
N ASP A 396 2.41 41.11 15.59
CA ASP A 396 1.21 40.51 16.19
C ASP A 396 0.67 41.42 17.31
N SER A 397 -0.57 41.88 17.14
CA SER A 397 -1.30 42.69 18.12
C SER A 397 -1.45 42.03 19.50
N ARG A 398 -1.32 40.70 19.60
CA ARG A 398 -1.49 39.94 20.84
C ARG A 398 -0.21 39.87 21.69
N GLU A 399 0.96 39.82 21.05
CA GLU A 399 2.25 39.71 21.74
C GLU A 399 3.30 40.60 21.03
N PRO A 400 3.64 41.77 21.60
CA PRO A 400 4.57 42.70 20.96
C PRO A 400 5.96 42.08 20.78
N GLY A 401 6.50 42.18 19.57
CA GLY A 401 7.82 41.63 19.20
C GLY A 401 7.80 40.15 18.79
N LEU A 402 6.63 39.61 18.44
CA LEU A 402 6.49 38.30 17.80
C LEU A 402 5.84 38.45 16.42
N TYR A 403 6.40 37.73 15.45
CA TYR A 403 5.92 37.70 14.06
C TYR A 403 5.73 36.24 13.67
N PHE A 404 4.56 35.94 13.10
CA PHE A 404 4.22 34.60 12.70
C PHE A 404 4.10 34.49 11.19
N ARG A 405 4.66 33.41 10.65
CA ARG A 405 4.52 33.09 9.23
C ARG A 405 4.17 31.62 9.03
N PRO A 406 2.95 31.31 8.56
CA PRO A 406 2.65 29.96 8.10
C PRO A 406 3.33 29.74 6.75
N VAL A 407 4.23 28.77 6.68
CA VAL A 407 4.88 28.36 5.42
C VAL A 407 4.32 27.00 5.03
N GLN A 408 3.69 26.93 3.85
CA GLN A 408 3.28 25.68 3.25
C GLN A 408 4.45 25.06 2.48
N HIS A 409 4.95 23.92 2.96
CA HIS A 409 6.13 23.26 2.40
C HIS A 409 5.79 22.46 1.14
N SER A 410 5.74 23.13 -0.01
CA SER A 410 5.42 22.51 -1.31
C SER A 410 6.66 21.99 -2.07
N GLY A 411 7.85 22.54 -1.79
CA GLY A 411 9.10 22.34 -2.54
C GLY A 411 10.31 21.80 -1.74
N GLU A 412 11.49 21.95 -2.34
CA GLU A 412 12.81 21.47 -1.90
C GLU A 412 13.36 22.25 -0.69
N SER A 413 14.61 21.97 -0.27
CA SER A 413 15.22 22.60 0.90
C SER A 413 15.31 24.13 0.76
N LEU A 414 14.84 24.86 1.77
CA LEU A 414 14.77 26.32 1.78
C LEU A 414 15.82 26.93 2.70
N GLU A 415 16.36 28.07 2.31
CA GLU A 415 17.19 28.94 3.13
C GLU A 415 16.34 30.14 3.59
N ILE A 416 16.18 30.26 4.92
CA ILE A 416 15.30 31.24 5.56
C ILE A 416 16.13 32.30 6.27
N ILE A 417 15.77 33.56 6.03
CA ILE A 417 16.40 34.74 6.62
C ILE A 417 15.29 35.71 7.08
N ALA A 418 15.40 36.24 8.30
CA ALA A 418 14.57 37.35 8.76
C ALA A 418 15.39 38.63 8.84
N ARG A 419 14.84 39.74 8.36
CA ARG A 419 15.51 41.05 8.31
C ARG A 419 14.60 42.15 8.87
N ALA A 420 15.16 43.05 9.67
CA ALA A 420 14.50 44.28 10.09
C ALA A 420 15.52 45.42 10.19
N GLY A 421 15.30 46.48 9.43
CA GLY A 421 16.25 47.60 9.30
C GLY A 421 17.65 47.09 8.93
N ASN A 422 18.62 47.42 9.77
CA ASN A 422 20.03 47.06 9.61
C ASN A 422 20.40 45.67 10.18
N PHE A 423 19.42 44.91 10.69
CA PHE A 423 19.65 43.58 11.24
C PHE A 423 19.15 42.48 10.31
N GLN A 424 19.99 41.47 10.07
CA GLN A 424 19.65 40.25 9.35
C GLN A 424 20.08 39.03 10.16
N THR A 425 19.21 38.02 10.27
CA THR A 425 19.56 36.73 10.89
C THR A 425 20.52 35.95 10.00
N ARG A 426 21.26 34.99 10.59
CA ARG A 426 22.01 34.02 9.78
C ARG A 426 21.04 33.21 8.91
N PRO A 427 21.49 32.72 7.75
CA PRO A 427 20.68 31.83 6.95
C PRO A 427 20.44 30.51 7.69
N HIS A 428 19.18 30.17 7.89
CA HIS A 428 18.77 28.91 8.50
C HIS A 428 18.25 27.96 7.42
N GLU A 429 18.70 26.71 7.48
CA GLU A 429 18.30 25.70 6.51
C GLU A 429 17.09 24.90 6.99
N LEU A 430 16.07 24.83 6.14
CA LEU A 430 14.89 24.01 6.30
C LEU A 430 14.94 22.87 5.27
N ILE A 431 15.05 21.63 5.73
CA ILE A 431 15.05 20.44 4.88
C ILE A 431 13.63 19.87 4.86
N VAL A 432 13.00 19.90 3.70
CA VAL A 432 11.67 19.32 3.49
C VAL A 432 11.83 17.83 3.15
N LEU A 433 11.41 16.95 4.06
CA LEU A 433 11.47 15.50 3.88
C LEU A 433 10.14 14.97 3.34
N PRO A 434 10.15 13.98 2.43
CA PRO A 434 8.92 13.31 2.03
C PRO A 434 8.32 12.54 3.21
N ALA A 435 6.99 12.35 3.17
CA ALA A 435 6.28 11.50 4.12
C ALA A 435 6.90 10.09 4.15
N PRO A 436 7.05 9.47 5.33
CA PRO A 436 7.67 8.16 5.42
C PRO A 436 6.80 7.13 4.70
N VAL A 437 7.45 6.30 3.89
CA VAL A 437 6.81 5.22 3.12
C VAL A 437 7.24 3.88 3.71
N LEU A 438 6.31 2.92 3.71
CA LEU A 438 6.61 1.54 4.06
C LEU A 438 7.52 0.94 2.97
N ALA A 439 8.60 0.28 3.38
CA ALA A 439 9.50 -0.41 2.46
C ALA A 439 9.06 -1.84 2.19
N ARG A 440 8.50 -2.51 3.20
CA ARG A 440 8.12 -3.93 3.15
C ARG A 440 6.92 -4.19 4.06
N MET A 441 6.02 -5.06 3.62
CA MET A 441 4.86 -5.50 4.40
C MET A 441 4.66 -7.01 4.23
N ASP A 442 5.33 -7.81 5.05
CA ASP A 442 5.17 -9.26 5.02
C ASP A 442 3.93 -9.68 5.79
N VAL A 443 3.08 -10.46 5.14
CA VAL A 443 1.86 -10.97 5.74
C VAL A 443 2.03 -12.46 6.05
N THR A 444 1.73 -12.84 7.29
CA THR A 444 1.57 -14.24 7.70
C THR A 444 0.12 -14.47 8.06
N GLU A 445 -0.52 -15.40 7.37
CA GLU A 445 -1.92 -15.77 7.57
C GLU A 445 -2.01 -16.90 8.60
N HIS A 446 -2.83 -16.74 9.63
CA HIS A 446 -3.14 -17.78 10.60
C HIS A 446 -4.51 -18.38 10.28
N ARG A 447 -4.51 -19.41 9.43
CA ARG A 447 -5.71 -20.09 8.95
C ARG A 447 -6.19 -21.14 9.95
N PRO A 448 -7.51 -21.31 10.13
CA PRO A 448 -8.02 -22.40 10.94
C PRO A 448 -7.73 -23.76 10.28
N ALA A 449 -7.48 -24.79 11.08
CA ALA A 449 -6.99 -26.07 10.58
C ALA A 449 -8.02 -26.84 9.74
N TYR A 450 -9.32 -26.59 9.92
CA TYR A 450 -10.38 -27.27 9.16
C TYR A 450 -10.30 -27.06 7.64
N LEU A 451 -9.67 -25.96 7.18
CA LEU A 451 -9.47 -25.71 5.75
C LEU A 451 -8.45 -26.65 5.08
N ASP A 452 -7.52 -27.21 5.88
CA ASP A 452 -6.39 -28.01 5.39
C ASP A 452 -6.28 -29.36 6.11
N SER A 453 -7.27 -29.74 6.90
CA SER A 453 -7.22 -30.97 7.70
C SER A 453 -8.59 -31.60 7.74
N ARG A 454 -8.60 -32.90 7.47
CA ARG A 454 -9.83 -33.66 7.29
C ARG A 454 -10.33 -34.25 8.60
N VAL A 455 -11.63 -34.48 8.65
CA VAL A 455 -12.27 -35.36 9.64
C VAL A 455 -12.49 -36.73 9.02
N ASN A 456 -12.41 -37.79 9.83
CA ASN A 456 -12.73 -39.14 9.36
C ASN A 456 -14.21 -39.21 8.95
N ALA A 457 -14.48 -39.59 7.69
CA ALA A 457 -15.82 -39.63 7.10
C ALA A 457 -16.78 -40.60 7.81
N ARG A 458 -16.27 -41.55 8.60
CA ARG A 458 -17.08 -42.55 9.33
C ARG A 458 -17.48 -42.13 10.73
N LEU A 459 -16.99 -40.99 11.23
CA LEU A 459 -17.40 -40.47 12.52
C LEU A 459 -18.83 -39.91 12.42
N ASP A 460 -19.70 -40.38 13.30
CA ASP A 460 -21.10 -39.93 13.41
C ASP A 460 -21.40 -39.39 14.82
N GLY A 461 -22.40 -38.52 14.92
CA GLY A 461 -22.90 -37.97 16.17
C GLY A 461 -21.86 -37.12 16.93
N GLN A 462 -21.76 -37.33 18.25
CA GLN A 462 -20.93 -36.53 19.15
C GLN A 462 -19.43 -36.60 18.84
N ALA A 463 -18.93 -37.77 18.41
CA ALA A 463 -17.50 -37.94 18.12
C ALA A 463 -17.04 -37.07 16.94
N ARG A 464 -17.93 -36.83 15.96
CA ARG A 464 -17.67 -35.93 14.83
C ARG A 464 -17.67 -34.47 15.29
N ALA A 465 -18.64 -34.07 16.10
CA ALA A 465 -18.73 -32.70 16.63
C ALA A 465 -17.47 -32.33 17.41
N SER A 466 -16.96 -33.22 18.28
CA SER A 466 -15.72 -32.97 19.03
C SER A 466 -14.48 -32.85 18.12
N ALA A 467 -14.37 -33.67 17.08
CA ALA A 467 -13.26 -33.59 16.13
C ALA A 467 -13.29 -32.29 15.30
N LEU A 468 -14.50 -31.83 14.94
CA LEU A 468 -14.70 -30.55 14.25
C LEU A 468 -14.33 -29.38 15.16
N ASP A 469 -14.77 -29.37 16.42
CA ASP A 469 -14.41 -28.34 17.40
C ASP A 469 -12.88 -28.25 17.63
N GLU A 470 -12.20 -29.41 17.68
CA GLU A 470 -10.74 -29.46 17.81
C GLU A 470 -10.04 -28.80 16.60
N LEU A 471 -10.48 -29.12 15.37
CA LEU A 471 -9.96 -28.51 14.14
C LEU A 471 -10.26 -27.02 14.02
N ALA A 472 -11.41 -26.56 14.52
CA ALA A 472 -11.76 -25.14 14.55
C ALA A 472 -10.84 -24.34 15.51
N SER A 473 -10.36 -24.97 16.58
CA SER A 473 -9.47 -24.34 17.55
C SER A 473 -8.01 -24.25 17.08
N LEU A 474 -7.56 -25.22 16.29
CA LEU A 474 -6.19 -25.28 15.79
C LEU A 474 -5.97 -24.29 14.64
N ARG A 475 -4.81 -23.64 14.62
CA ARG A 475 -4.43 -22.71 13.55
C ARG A 475 -3.08 -23.07 12.96
N LYS A 476 -2.97 -22.96 11.64
CA LYS A 476 -1.72 -23.12 10.87
C LYS A 476 -1.30 -21.77 10.31
N SER A 477 -0.01 -21.47 10.40
CA SER A 477 0.58 -20.24 9.86
C SER A 477 1.05 -20.47 8.43
N TYR A 478 0.65 -19.59 7.52
CA TYR A 478 1.04 -19.58 6.11
C TYR A 478 1.72 -18.25 5.77
N PRO A 479 2.99 -18.25 5.35
CA PRO A 479 3.63 -17.02 4.90
C PRO A 479 3.05 -16.62 3.54
N ALA A 480 2.34 -15.49 3.50
CA ALA A 480 1.75 -14.92 2.29
C ALA A 480 2.72 -13.98 1.55
N GLY A 481 3.90 -13.73 2.13
CA GLY A 481 4.97 -12.91 1.58
C GLY A 481 4.69 -11.41 1.65
N ASP A 482 5.49 -10.63 0.93
CA ASP A 482 5.32 -9.18 0.83
C ASP A 482 4.06 -8.85 0.02
N ARG A 483 3.11 -8.18 0.67
CA ARG A 483 1.85 -7.71 0.06
C ARG A 483 1.83 -6.19 -0.11
N LEU A 484 2.98 -5.53 0.06
CA LEU A 484 3.08 -4.11 -0.20
C LEU A 484 2.92 -3.85 -1.70
N MET A 485 1.98 -2.96 -2.05
CA MET A 485 1.86 -2.43 -3.41
C MET A 485 2.46 -1.02 -3.44
N PRO A 486 3.71 -0.80 -3.92
CA PRO A 486 4.43 0.46 -3.71
C PRO A 486 3.75 1.69 -4.32
N ARG A 487 2.96 1.50 -5.40
CA ARG A 487 2.31 2.58 -6.15
C ARG A 487 0.81 2.72 -5.89
N ALA A 488 0.18 1.77 -5.22
CA ALA A 488 -1.26 1.82 -4.96
C ALA A 488 -1.53 2.64 -3.70
N GLU A 489 -2.65 3.36 -3.64
CA GLU A 489 -3.07 4.10 -2.43
C GLU A 489 -3.44 3.15 -1.27
N ALA A 490 -3.87 1.94 -1.61
CA ALA A 490 -4.23 0.89 -0.66
C ALA A 490 -3.47 -0.40 -0.94
N SER A 491 -3.12 -1.13 0.12
CA SER A 491 -2.64 -2.51 0.02
C SER A 491 -3.82 -3.45 0.29
N VAL A 492 -4.16 -4.28 -0.69
CA VAL A 492 -5.27 -5.24 -0.59
C VAL A 492 -4.70 -6.59 -0.16
N ILE A 493 -5.22 -7.13 0.95
CA ILE A 493 -4.83 -8.42 1.50
C ILE A 493 -6.07 -9.32 1.41
N GLU A 494 -6.00 -10.31 0.54
CA GLU A 494 -7.05 -11.32 0.36
C GLU A 494 -6.65 -12.59 1.11
N PHE A 495 -7.55 -13.11 1.97
CA PHE A 495 -7.30 -14.26 2.84
C PHE A 495 -8.59 -15.03 3.11
N PRO A 496 -8.55 -16.33 3.49
CA PRO A 496 -9.76 -17.08 3.81
C PRO A 496 -10.49 -16.51 5.03
N SER A 497 -11.82 -16.43 4.96
CA SER A 497 -12.66 -15.94 6.06
C SER A 497 -12.36 -16.66 7.38
N GLY A 498 -12.30 -15.91 8.49
CA GLY A 498 -11.96 -16.47 9.79
C GLY A 498 -10.47 -16.66 10.06
N SER A 499 -9.59 -16.31 9.12
CA SER A 499 -8.14 -16.29 9.33
C SER A 499 -7.73 -15.04 10.14
N GLY A 500 -6.76 -15.21 11.05
CA GLY A 500 -6.05 -14.09 11.68
C GLY A 500 -4.86 -13.66 10.83
N LEU A 501 -4.37 -12.44 11.03
CA LEU A 501 -3.23 -11.90 10.27
C LEU A 501 -2.13 -11.44 11.21
N SER A 502 -0.88 -11.76 10.89
CA SER A 502 0.32 -11.16 11.48
C SER A 502 1.07 -10.45 10.37
N ILE A 503 1.11 -9.12 10.44
CA ILE A 503 1.70 -8.26 9.42
C ILE A 503 2.98 -7.65 9.99
N GLU A 504 4.12 -8.06 9.45
CA GLU A 504 5.42 -7.44 9.74
C GLU A 504 5.64 -6.28 8.76
N VAL A 505 5.77 -5.08 9.31
CA VAL A 505 5.89 -3.84 8.52
C VAL A 505 7.24 -3.22 8.78
N ALA A 506 7.97 -2.87 7.71
CA ALA A 506 9.22 -2.12 7.80
C ALA A 506 9.13 -0.76 7.09
N ILE A 507 9.74 0.27 7.68
CA ILE A 507 9.92 1.59 7.03
C ILE A 507 11.18 1.59 6.15
N GLN A 508 11.22 2.49 5.16
CA GLN A 508 12.40 2.83 4.37
C GLN A 508 13.71 2.89 5.19
N GLU A 509 14.78 2.33 4.63
CA GLU A 509 16.12 2.33 5.23
C GLU A 509 16.57 3.73 5.65
N GLY A 510 17.19 3.83 6.83
CA GLY A 510 17.68 5.08 7.40
C GLY A 510 16.65 5.88 8.21
N ARG A 511 15.42 5.40 8.34
CA ARG A 511 14.36 5.98 9.20
C ARG A 511 13.98 5.01 10.32
N SER A 512 13.45 5.54 11.41
CA SER A 512 13.03 4.75 12.57
C SER A 512 11.72 5.28 13.13
N PHE A 513 10.90 4.44 13.75
CA PHE A 513 9.63 4.89 14.31
C PHE A 513 9.87 5.80 15.53
N GLY A 514 9.27 6.99 15.52
CA GLY A 514 9.29 7.91 16.66
C GLY A 514 8.20 7.56 17.69
N ALA A 515 6.95 7.43 17.24
CA ALA A 515 5.82 7.02 18.05
C ALA A 515 5.31 5.65 17.64
N ALA A 516 4.66 4.93 18.57
CA ALA A 516 4.02 3.66 18.26
C ALA A 516 2.96 3.86 17.16
N PRO A 517 2.95 3.02 16.10
CA PRO A 517 1.98 3.14 15.04
C PRO A 517 0.56 2.92 15.58
N THR A 518 -0.42 3.54 14.96
CA THR A 518 -1.83 3.46 15.35
C THR A 518 -2.67 2.98 14.17
N LEU A 519 -3.61 2.07 14.45
CA LEU A 519 -4.58 1.61 13.48
C LEU A 519 -5.87 2.42 13.65
N VAL A 520 -6.31 3.09 12.60
CA VAL A 520 -7.56 3.86 12.60
C VAL A 520 -8.48 3.29 11.54
N GLU A 521 -9.66 2.81 11.93
CA GLU A 521 -10.61 2.29 10.97
C GLU A 521 -11.37 3.43 10.27
N THR A 522 -11.67 3.24 8.98
CA THR A 522 -12.42 4.26 8.22
C THR A 522 -13.92 4.13 8.44
N ASN A 523 -14.43 2.89 8.62
CA ASN A 523 -15.85 2.56 8.77
C ASN A 523 -16.06 1.38 9.75
N GLY A 524 -16.44 1.62 11.01
CA GLY A 524 -16.88 0.57 11.94
C GLY A 524 -16.11 0.47 13.27
N THR A 525 -16.28 -0.67 13.95
CA THR A 525 -15.53 -1.08 15.15
C THR A 525 -14.25 -1.81 14.78
N LEU A 526 -13.13 -1.25 15.22
CA LEU A 526 -11.78 -1.78 14.96
C LEU A 526 -11.70 -3.27 15.32
N PRO A 527 -11.13 -4.12 14.43
CA PRO A 527 -10.86 -5.50 14.80
C PRO A 527 -9.91 -5.52 16.00
N ALA A 528 -10.08 -6.50 16.88
CA ALA A 528 -9.15 -6.70 17.99
C ALA A 528 -7.74 -6.89 17.42
N HIS A 529 -6.80 -6.03 17.82
CA HIS A 529 -5.45 -6.01 17.29
C HIS A 529 -4.44 -5.72 18.39
N SER A 530 -3.21 -6.15 18.18
CA SER A 530 -2.07 -5.77 19.01
C SER A 530 -0.90 -5.36 18.14
N ILE A 531 -0.16 -4.35 18.60
CA ILE A 531 1.01 -3.82 17.93
C ILE A 531 2.21 -4.08 18.83
N ARG A 532 3.17 -4.86 18.33
CA ARG A 532 4.44 -5.12 19.01
C ARG A 532 5.56 -4.46 18.21
N ASN A 533 6.20 -3.46 18.82
CA ASN A 533 7.41 -2.87 18.26
C ASN A 533 8.58 -3.82 18.48
N SER A 534 9.37 -4.07 17.45
CA SER A 534 10.67 -4.72 17.61
C SER A 534 11.64 -3.65 18.17
N ASN A 535 12.10 -3.84 19.41
CA ASN A 535 12.91 -2.85 20.13
C ASN A 535 14.07 -2.32 19.27
N GLY A 536 13.98 -1.05 18.85
CA GLY A 536 15.03 -0.34 18.12
C GLY A 536 15.22 -0.70 16.64
N ALA A 537 14.39 -1.58 16.07
CA ALA A 537 14.45 -1.93 14.66
C ALA A 537 13.47 -1.07 13.82
N PRO A 538 13.72 -0.87 12.51
CA PRO A 538 12.83 -0.14 11.61
C PRO A 538 11.57 -0.95 11.23
N SER A 539 11.13 -1.88 12.10
CA SER A 539 9.96 -2.72 11.88
C SER A 539 9.02 -2.80 13.09
N PHE A 540 7.79 -3.25 12.86
CA PHE A 540 6.86 -3.65 13.91
C PHE A 540 5.96 -4.77 13.41
N VAL A 541 5.35 -5.50 14.33
CA VAL A 541 4.40 -6.58 14.02
C VAL A 541 3.01 -6.15 14.45
N LEU A 542 2.08 -6.16 13.50
CA LEU A 542 0.64 -5.93 13.70
C LEU A 542 -0.07 -7.28 13.67
N GLU A 543 -0.61 -7.70 14.81
CA GLU A 543 -1.44 -8.89 14.92
C GLU A 543 -2.92 -8.49 14.91
N ILE A 544 -3.69 -9.06 13.99
CA ILE A 544 -5.12 -8.80 13.83
C ILE A 544 -5.90 -10.10 14.08
N ALA A 545 -6.90 -10.03 14.94
CA ALA A 545 -7.82 -11.12 15.22
C ALA A 545 -8.60 -11.56 13.96
N PRO A 546 -9.19 -12.76 13.94
CA PRO A 546 -9.97 -13.26 12.81
C PRO A 546 -10.99 -12.27 12.27
N ILE A 547 -10.94 -12.05 10.96
CA ILE A 547 -11.87 -11.16 10.25
C ILE A 547 -12.73 -12.00 9.30
N ARG A 548 -14.03 -11.70 9.23
CA ARG A 548 -15.00 -12.37 8.34
C ARG A 548 -15.67 -11.44 7.33
N GLU A 549 -15.61 -10.13 7.56
CA GLU A 549 -16.17 -9.11 6.69
C GLU A 549 -15.04 -8.25 6.11
N GLU A 550 -15.24 -7.67 4.93
CA GLU A 550 -14.26 -6.73 4.39
C GLU A 550 -14.08 -5.54 5.34
N ARG A 551 -12.83 -5.27 5.73
CA ARG A 551 -12.47 -4.15 6.62
C ARG A 551 -11.46 -3.24 5.96
N VAL A 552 -11.66 -1.94 6.15
CA VAL A 552 -10.77 -0.91 5.60
C VAL A 552 -10.16 -0.12 6.75
N VAL A 553 -8.88 -0.36 6.99
CA VAL A 553 -8.13 0.25 8.09
C VAL A 553 -7.01 1.15 7.55
N VAL A 554 -6.70 2.21 8.25
CA VAL A 554 -5.61 3.14 7.94
C VAL A 554 -4.55 3.01 9.02
N LEU A 555 -3.39 2.50 8.61
CA LEU A 555 -2.21 2.45 9.45
C LEU A 555 -1.56 3.83 9.45
N LYS A 556 -1.54 4.51 10.59
CA LYS A 556 -0.85 5.78 10.79
C LYS A 556 0.43 5.54 11.58
N PHE A 557 1.54 6.09 11.13
CA PHE A 557 2.83 5.94 11.79
C PHE A 557 3.62 7.25 11.73
N THR A 558 4.49 7.47 12.70
CA THR A 558 5.28 8.69 12.81
C THR A 558 6.77 8.32 12.85
N ASP A 559 7.56 8.95 11.99
CA ASP A 559 9.01 8.80 11.94
C ASP A 559 9.68 9.44 13.17
N ALA A 560 10.97 9.15 13.40
CA ALA A 560 11.78 9.76 14.47
C ALA A 560 11.88 11.28 14.33
N ASP A 561 11.80 11.79 13.10
CA ASP A 561 11.73 13.21 12.77
C ASP A 561 10.32 13.82 12.98
N GLY A 562 9.35 13.08 13.55
CA GLY A 562 8.00 13.56 13.83
C GLY A 562 7.07 13.64 12.60
N ILE A 563 7.49 13.10 11.46
CA ILE A 563 6.73 13.15 10.20
C ILE A 563 5.71 12.02 10.14
N ASN A 564 4.45 12.36 9.87
CA ASN A 564 3.36 11.40 9.80
C ASN A 564 3.29 10.73 8.42
N GLY A 565 3.33 9.40 8.40
CA GLY A 565 2.95 8.55 7.28
C GLY A 565 1.60 7.89 7.51
N SER A 566 0.89 7.60 6.43
CA SER A 566 -0.32 6.78 6.51
C SER A 566 -0.42 5.81 5.34
N ARG A 567 -0.96 4.62 5.59
CA ARG A 567 -1.19 3.58 4.59
C ARG A 567 -2.57 2.98 4.77
N LYS A 568 -3.36 2.96 3.70
CA LYS A 568 -4.66 2.28 3.69
C LYS A 568 -4.46 0.78 3.46
N LEU A 569 -5.07 -0.05 4.29
CA LEU A 569 -5.09 -1.51 4.18
C LEU A 569 -6.54 -1.95 3.96
N VAL A 570 -6.77 -2.74 2.92
CA VAL A 570 -8.07 -3.34 2.61
C VAL A 570 -7.96 -4.83 2.89
N LEU A 571 -8.60 -5.28 3.96
CA LEU A 571 -8.61 -6.66 4.42
C LEU A 571 -9.86 -7.33 3.85
N ARG A 572 -9.69 -8.18 2.84
CA ARG A 572 -10.80 -8.84 2.12
C ARG A 572 -10.83 -10.34 2.42
N PRO A 573 -11.70 -10.80 3.33
CA PRO A 573 -11.89 -12.21 3.55
C PRO A 573 -12.66 -12.84 2.37
N SER A 574 -12.20 -13.99 1.87
CA SER A 574 -12.94 -14.81 0.91
C SER A 574 -13.87 -15.76 1.67
N PRO A 575 -15.20 -15.67 1.50
CA PRO A 575 -16.13 -16.60 2.13
C PRO A 575 -15.97 -18.00 1.53
N ASP A 576 -16.15 -19.02 2.37
CA ASP A 576 -16.21 -20.43 2.00
C ASP A 576 -17.47 -20.68 1.13
N GLN A 577 -17.34 -21.45 0.05
CA GLN A 577 -18.46 -21.72 -0.87
C GLN A 577 -19.04 -23.10 -0.61
N ALA A 578 -20.38 -23.20 -0.59
CA ALA A 578 -21.04 -24.50 -0.47
C ALA A 578 -20.64 -25.46 -1.61
N PRO A 579 -20.56 -26.77 -1.35
CA PRO A 579 -20.07 -27.74 -2.31
C PRO A 579 -21.00 -27.81 -3.53
N THR A 580 -20.45 -27.97 -4.72
CA THR A 580 -21.23 -28.17 -5.94
C THR A 580 -21.41 -29.66 -6.20
N LEU A 581 -22.66 -30.12 -6.27
CA LEU A 581 -23.00 -31.53 -6.52
C LEU A 581 -23.85 -31.68 -7.78
N GLU A 582 -23.28 -32.33 -8.79
CA GLU A 582 -23.98 -32.72 -10.01
C GLU A 582 -24.09 -34.24 -10.02
N GLY A 583 -25.15 -34.82 -9.48
CA GLY A 583 -25.40 -36.27 -9.53
C GLY A 583 -26.72 -36.56 -10.22
N ARG A 584 -26.76 -37.44 -11.22
CA ARG A 584 -27.99 -37.93 -11.84
C ARG A 584 -27.94 -39.45 -12.03
N PRO A 585 -29.09 -40.15 -11.93
CA PRO A 585 -29.18 -41.54 -12.38
C PRO A 585 -28.82 -41.65 -13.87
N VAL A 586 -28.22 -42.76 -14.28
CA VAL A 586 -27.87 -43.00 -15.70
C VAL A 586 -29.14 -43.09 -16.57
N GLU A 587 -29.07 -42.56 -17.80
CA GLU A 587 -30.17 -42.50 -18.79
C GLU A 587 -30.74 -43.89 -19.22
N ASP A 588 -30.05 -44.96 -18.83
CA ASP A 588 -30.46 -46.34 -19.07
C ASP A 588 -31.65 -46.78 -18.19
N LEU A 589 -32.02 -46.01 -17.16
CA LEU A 589 -33.23 -46.24 -16.37
C LEU A 589 -34.48 -45.72 -17.08
N ARG A 590 -35.60 -46.42 -16.91
CA ARG A 590 -36.88 -46.02 -17.48
C ARG A 590 -37.49 -44.89 -16.66
N GLU A 591 -37.57 -43.71 -17.26
CA GLU A 591 -38.27 -42.56 -16.72
C GLU A 591 -39.76 -42.58 -17.10
N THR A 592 -40.62 -42.30 -16.14
CA THR A 592 -42.07 -42.11 -16.31
C THR A 592 -42.49 -40.78 -15.71
N GLU A 593 -43.72 -40.32 -16.00
CA GLU A 593 -44.28 -39.11 -15.38
C GLU A 593 -44.28 -39.16 -13.84
N SER A 594 -44.26 -40.37 -13.27
CA SER A 594 -44.21 -40.64 -11.83
C SER A 594 -42.81 -40.86 -11.23
N GLY A 595 -41.74 -40.88 -12.05
CA GLY A 595 -40.35 -41.16 -11.62
C GLY A 595 -39.69 -42.34 -12.36
N TYR A 596 -38.58 -42.83 -11.84
CA TYR A 596 -37.85 -43.96 -12.43
C TYR A 596 -38.45 -45.30 -11.99
N LEU A 597 -38.78 -46.17 -12.95
CA LEU A 597 -39.28 -47.51 -12.66
C LEU A 597 -38.11 -48.46 -12.39
N VAL A 598 -38.14 -49.12 -11.23
CA VAL A 598 -37.10 -50.06 -10.80
C VAL A 598 -37.71 -51.28 -10.09
N THR A 599 -36.96 -52.37 -9.96
CA THR A 599 -37.33 -53.54 -9.16
C THR A 599 -36.66 -53.46 -7.78
N ALA A 600 -37.10 -54.27 -6.81
CA ALA A 600 -36.46 -54.28 -5.48
C ALA A 600 -35.01 -54.78 -5.50
N ARG A 601 -34.62 -55.55 -6.54
CA ARG A 601 -33.24 -56.02 -6.76
C ARG A 601 -32.40 -55.05 -7.57
N ALA A 602 -32.99 -53.95 -8.04
CA ALA A 602 -32.30 -53.05 -8.93
C ALA A 602 -31.09 -52.37 -8.27
N ARG A 603 -30.09 -52.09 -9.08
CA ARG A 603 -28.97 -51.22 -8.74
C ARG A 603 -29.10 -49.95 -9.55
N ILE A 604 -29.06 -48.82 -8.86
CA ILE A 604 -29.23 -47.50 -9.47
C ILE A 604 -27.85 -46.86 -9.58
N PRO A 605 -27.27 -46.83 -10.79
CA PRO A 605 -26.00 -46.19 -11.01
C PRO A 605 -26.17 -44.68 -11.05
N PHE A 606 -25.27 -43.97 -10.39
CA PHE A 606 -25.17 -42.52 -10.43
C PHE A 606 -24.00 -42.09 -11.28
N ARG A 607 -24.21 -41.04 -12.09
CA ARG A 607 -23.15 -40.37 -12.82
C ARG A 607 -23.09 -38.91 -12.41
N GLY A 608 -21.90 -38.41 -12.13
CA GLY A 608 -21.77 -37.06 -11.60
C GLY A 608 -20.42 -36.66 -11.07
N SER A 609 -20.35 -35.47 -10.49
CA SER A 609 -19.20 -35.04 -9.70
C SER A 609 -19.61 -34.15 -8.52
N ALA A 610 -18.89 -34.29 -7.41
CA ALA A 610 -18.93 -33.40 -6.27
C ALA A 610 -17.63 -32.58 -6.27
N ARG A 611 -17.73 -31.26 -6.07
CA ARG A 611 -16.58 -30.34 -6.00
C ARG A 611 -16.73 -29.35 -4.87
N ASP A 612 -15.60 -29.01 -4.27
CA ASP A 612 -15.51 -28.07 -3.16
C ASP A 612 -14.17 -27.32 -3.21
N ASP A 613 -14.12 -26.09 -2.72
CA ASP A 613 -12.92 -25.25 -2.73
C ASP A 613 -11.97 -25.58 -1.57
N HIS A 614 -12.51 -25.92 -0.39
CA HIS A 614 -11.75 -26.25 0.82
C HIS A 614 -11.71 -27.75 1.16
N GLY A 615 -12.61 -28.54 0.58
CA GLY A 615 -12.57 -30.00 0.55
C GLY A 615 -13.85 -30.66 1.07
N LEU A 616 -14.23 -31.75 0.41
CA LEU A 616 -15.42 -32.52 0.76
C LEU A 616 -15.21 -33.30 2.07
N ALA A 617 -16.11 -33.13 3.02
CA ALA A 617 -16.11 -33.88 4.28
C ALA A 617 -16.82 -35.22 4.14
N ARG A 618 -17.95 -35.24 3.42
CA ARG A 618 -18.86 -36.39 3.37
C ARG A 618 -19.68 -36.38 2.09
N ILE A 619 -19.92 -37.57 1.53
CA ILE A 619 -20.97 -37.78 0.53
C ILE A 619 -21.81 -38.99 0.97
N ARG A 620 -23.14 -38.82 0.99
CA ARG A 620 -24.08 -39.87 1.42
C ARG A 620 -25.31 -39.95 0.54
N HIS A 621 -25.89 -41.16 0.48
CA HIS A 621 -27.25 -41.37 0.02
C HIS A 621 -28.20 -41.15 1.18
N GLU A 622 -29.25 -40.36 0.99
CA GLU A 622 -30.38 -40.24 1.90
C GLU A 622 -31.65 -40.73 1.19
N TRP A 623 -32.46 -41.56 1.86
CA TRP A 623 -33.69 -42.06 1.26
C TRP A 623 -34.84 -42.18 2.25
N THR A 624 -36.05 -42.02 1.73
CA THR A 624 -37.31 -42.33 2.43
C THR A 624 -38.11 -43.36 1.62
N VAL A 625 -38.85 -44.23 2.30
CA VAL A 625 -39.62 -45.32 1.68
C VAL A 625 -41.09 -45.22 2.08
N ARG A 626 -41.99 -45.35 1.11
CA ARG A 626 -43.44 -45.36 1.32
C ARG A 626 -44.09 -46.44 0.47
N GLU A 627 -45.12 -47.09 1.00
CA GLU A 627 -45.94 -48.07 0.26
C GLU A 627 -47.07 -47.34 -0.49
N ILE A 628 -47.37 -47.78 -1.71
CA ILE A 628 -48.43 -47.25 -2.58
C ILE A 628 -49.35 -48.40 -3.02
N ASP A 629 -50.66 -48.23 -2.79
CA ASP A 629 -51.69 -49.15 -3.28
C ASP A 629 -51.92 -49.02 -4.80
N ARG A 630 -52.22 -50.16 -5.46
CA ARG A 630 -52.38 -50.30 -6.93
C ARG A 630 -53.31 -49.27 -7.59
N ASP A 631 -54.32 -48.76 -6.88
CA ASP A 631 -55.34 -47.83 -7.41
C ASP A 631 -55.09 -46.34 -7.05
N GLY A 632 -54.10 -46.04 -6.19
CA GLY A 632 -53.91 -44.71 -5.58
C GLY A 632 -52.83 -43.80 -6.21
N ALA A 633 -52.15 -44.26 -7.26
CA ALA A 633 -50.94 -43.63 -7.77
C ALA A 633 -51.16 -42.24 -8.41
N ALA A 634 -52.30 -41.99 -9.04
CA ALA A 634 -52.56 -40.71 -9.72
C ALA A 634 -53.11 -39.60 -8.79
N GLY A 635 -53.97 -39.96 -7.83
CA GLY A 635 -54.64 -38.99 -6.95
C GLY A 635 -53.78 -38.45 -5.81
N SER A 636 -52.83 -39.25 -5.31
CA SER A 636 -51.97 -38.88 -4.18
C SER A 636 -50.72 -38.06 -4.58
N LEU A 637 -50.31 -38.16 -5.85
CA LEU A 637 -49.11 -37.54 -6.41
C LEU A 637 -49.37 -36.08 -6.85
N ALA A 638 -50.54 -35.81 -7.44
CA ALA A 638 -50.98 -34.46 -7.80
C ALA A 638 -51.20 -33.55 -6.57
N GLY A 639 -51.70 -34.11 -5.46
CA GLY A 639 -51.87 -33.37 -4.20
C GLY A 639 -50.57 -32.97 -3.51
N ARG A 640 -49.45 -33.69 -3.77
CA ARG A 640 -48.15 -33.44 -3.12
C ARG A 640 -47.18 -32.62 -3.97
N LEU A 641 -47.23 -32.72 -5.31
CA LEU A 641 -46.52 -31.77 -6.18
C LEU A 641 -46.96 -30.32 -5.90
N ALA A 642 -48.22 -30.12 -5.51
CA ALA A 642 -48.74 -28.81 -5.07
C ALA A 642 -48.17 -28.34 -3.72
N SER A 643 -47.74 -29.25 -2.82
CA SER A 643 -47.15 -28.89 -1.52
C SER A 643 -45.62 -28.77 -1.53
N MET A 644 -44.93 -29.36 -2.52
CA MET A 644 -43.46 -29.39 -2.60
C MET A 644 -42.85 -28.24 -3.42
N LEU A 645 -43.65 -27.44 -4.13
CA LEU A 645 -43.19 -26.27 -4.90
C LEU A 645 -43.06 -24.97 -4.05
N SER A 646 -42.78 -25.08 -2.75
CA SER A 646 -42.41 -23.93 -1.90
C SER A 646 -41.15 -24.26 -1.12
N PRO A 647 -40.06 -23.52 -1.40
CA PRO A 647 -39.82 -22.35 -0.57
C PRO A 647 -39.29 -21.15 -1.40
N GLU A 648 -40.18 -20.26 -1.87
CA GLU A 648 -39.89 -18.84 -2.16
C GLU A 648 -41.20 -18.07 -2.50
N PRO A 649 -41.28 -16.74 -2.35
CA PRO A 649 -42.55 -16.07 -2.04
C PRO A 649 -43.50 -15.84 -3.24
N ALA A 650 -44.78 -16.12 -2.96
CA ALA A 650 -46.02 -15.43 -3.36
C ALA A 650 -46.45 -15.30 -4.84
N SER A 651 -45.64 -15.53 -5.87
CA SER A 651 -46.05 -15.17 -7.26
C SER A 651 -46.67 -16.27 -8.13
N ARG A 652 -46.66 -17.55 -7.72
CA ARG A 652 -47.07 -18.69 -8.60
C ARG A 652 -48.32 -19.47 -8.18
N LEU A 653 -48.97 -19.07 -7.09
CA LEU A 653 -50.19 -19.72 -6.57
C LEU A 653 -51.36 -19.82 -7.57
N PRO A 654 -51.66 -18.83 -8.44
CA PRO A 654 -52.81 -18.91 -9.34
C PRO A 654 -52.69 -19.98 -10.43
N ALA A 655 -51.46 -20.24 -10.91
CA ALA A 655 -51.20 -21.22 -11.97
C ALA A 655 -51.30 -22.66 -11.46
N ALA A 656 -50.78 -22.91 -10.25
CA ALA A 656 -50.86 -24.22 -9.60
C ALA A 656 -52.31 -24.61 -9.23
N LEU A 657 -53.12 -23.64 -8.78
CA LEU A 657 -54.53 -23.85 -8.49
C LEU A 657 -55.38 -24.13 -9.75
N ASN A 658 -55.09 -23.44 -10.86
CA ASN A 658 -55.79 -23.69 -12.12
C ASN A 658 -55.42 -25.04 -12.75
N LEU A 659 -54.15 -25.48 -12.61
CA LEU A 659 -53.72 -26.80 -13.06
C LEU A 659 -54.35 -27.92 -12.22
N ALA A 660 -54.40 -27.75 -10.89
CA ALA A 660 -55.06 -28.68 -9.98
C ALA A 660 -56.58 -28.76 -10.23
N ALA A 661 -57.23 -27.63 -10.53
CA ALA A 661 -58.67 -27.59 -10.87
C ALA A 661 -58.97 -28.22 -12.24
N ALA A 662 -58.08 -28.04 -13.23
CA ALA A 662 -58.20 -28.67 -14.55
C ALA A 662 -58.01 -30.19 -14.50
N MET A 663 -57.08 -30.66 -13.66
CA MET A 663 -56.78 -32.09 -13.48
C MET A 663 -57.86 -32.84 -12.66
N ALA A 664 -58.58 -32.14 -11.77
CA ALA A 664 -59.60 -32.75 -10.91
C ALA A 664 -61.01 -32.81 -11.52
N GLY A 665 -61.25 -32.24 -12.72
CA GLY A 665 -62.55 -32.35 -13.40
C GLY A 665 -63.75 -31.73 -12.65
N ILE A 666 -63.52 -30.79 -11.72
CA ILE A 666 -64.57 -30.25 -10.84
C ILE A 666 -65.35 -29.14 -11.57
N ARG A 667 -66.59 -29.43 -11.98
CA ARG A 667 -67.43 -28.52 -12.79
C ARG A 667 -68.22 -27.45 -12.03
N LYS A 668 -68.09 -27.26 -10.70
CA LYS A 668 -68.80 -26.18 -9.98
C LYS A 668 -68.00 -25.58 -8.83
N ALA A 669 -67.68 -24.29 -8.91
CA ALA A 669 -67.42 -23.40 -7.78
C ALA A 669 -68.77 -23.10 -7.07
N PRO A 670 -68.88 -23.05 -5.71
CA PRO A 670 -68.29 -21.98 -4.91
C PRO A 670 -68.01 -22.37 -3.44
N GLN A 671 -67.03 -23.24 -3.18
CA GLN A 671 -66.56 -23.53 -1.80
C GLN A 671 -65.08 -23.16 -1.57
N ALA A 672 -64.31 -22.95 -2.63
CA ALA A 672 -62.88 -22.59 -2.54
C ALA A 672 -62.61 -21.17 -2.00
N LEU A 673 -63.60 -20.27 -2.01
CA LEU A 673 -63.41 -18.86 -1.64
C LEU A 673 -63.51 -18.57 -0.13
N ARG A 674 -63.89 -19.54 0.71
CA ARG A 674 -63.95 -19.36 2.18
C ARG A 674 -62.67 -19.73 2.93
N LEU A 675 -61.74 -20.44 2.29
CA LEU A 675 -60.45 -20.81 2.91
C LEU A 675 -59.34 -19.79 2.67
N ALA A 676 -59.52 -18.87 1.72
CA ALA A 676 -58.52 -17.85 1.37
C ALA A 676 -58.48 -16.64 2.34
N SER A 677 -59.47 -16.47 3.23
CA SER A 677 -59.55 -15.30 4.12
C SER A 677 -58.92 -15.50 5.51
N ALA A 678 -58.19 -16.59 5.75
CA ALA A 678 -57.63 -16.92 7.06
C ALA A 678 -56.09 -16.79 7.17
N VAL A 679 -55.42 -16.14 6.21
CA VAL A 679 -53.94 -16.19 6.09
C VAL A 679 -53.22 -14.83 6.25
N PRO A 680 -53.52 -13.99 7.25
CA PRO A 680 -52.42 -13.17 7.75
C PRO A 680 -52.44 -13.04 9.26
N LEU A 681 -51.73 -13.92 9.98
CA LEU A 681 -51.38 -13.68 11.40
C LEU A 681 -50.14 -14.44 11.92
N PHE A 682 -49.24 -14.92 11.06
CA PHE A 682 -48.01 -15.62 11.51
C PHE A 682 -46.74 -15.14 10.81
N ALA A 683 -46.59 -13.82 10.70
CA ALA A 683 -45.33 -13.19 10.32
C ALA A 683 -44.82 -12.33 11.49
N ARG A 684 -44.52 -12.98 12.62
CA ARG A 684 -43.57 -12.52 13.67
C ARG A 684 -43.56 -13.51 14.84
N SER A 685 -42.34 -13.85 15.28
CA SER A 685 -41.94 -14.46 16.57
C SER A 685 -42.56 -15.82 16.97
N ASP A 686 -41.80 -16.90 16.82
CA ASP A 686 -41.12 -17.60 17.93
C ASP A 686 -40.69 -19.01 17.49
N LEU A 687 -39.41 -19.34 17.73
CA LEU A 687 -38.80 -20.65 17.49
C LEU A 687 -39.55 -21.78 18.25
N ALA A 688 -40.29 -21.43 19.31
CA ALA A 688 -41.14 -22.33 20.07
C ALA A 688 -42.36 -22.84 19.27
N GLY A 689 -42.85 -22.06 18.30
CA GLY A 689 -43.95 -22.45 17.41
C GLY A 689 -43.57 -23.55 16.43
N ALA A 690 -42.33 -23.55 15.93
CA ALA A 690 -41.81 -24.61 15.06
C ALA A 690 -41.63 -25.95 15.80
N VAL A 691 -41.24 -25.89 17.08
CA VAL A 691 -41.12 -27.08 17.94
C VAL A 691 -42.50 -27.63 18.30
N GLN A 692 -43.49 -26.78 18.60
CA GLN A 692 -44.87 -27.23 18.82
C GLN A 692 -45.55 -27.74 17.54
N PHE A 693 -45.20 -27.22 16.36
CA PHE A 693 -45.68 -27.74 15.08
C PHE A 693 -45.11 -29.15 14.80
N SER A 694 -43.86 -29.42 15.23
CA SER A 694 -43.26 -30.76 15.15
C SER A 694 -43.87 -31.77 16.13
N MET A 695 -44.27 -31.32 17.33
CA MET A 695 -44.89 -32.18 18.35
C MET A 695 -46.38 -32.45 18.08
N ALA A 696 -47.12 -31.49 17.52
CA ALA A 696 -48.53 -31.69 17.14
C ALA A 696 -48.69 -32.67 15.96
N PHE A 697 -47.66 -32.79 15.10
CA PHE A 697 -47.62 -33.76 14.01
C PHE A 697 -47.34 -35.21 14.47
N GLN A 698 -46.88 -35.41 15.71
CA GLN A 698 -46.52 -36.73 16.24
C GLN A 698 -47.68 -37.51 16.87
N GLN A 699 -48.82 -36.89 17.19
CA GLN A 699 -49.85 -37.54 18.02
C GLN A 699 -51.10 -38.05 17.27
N GLY A 700 -51.10 -38.10 15.93
CA GLY A 700 -52.26 -38.58 15.18
C GLY A 700 -51.93 -39.47 13.99
N GLY A 701 -51.89 -40.79 14.20
CA GLY A 701 -52.21 -41.82 13.19
C GLY A 701 -51.23 -42.01 12.01
N SER A 702 -50.56 -43.18 11.98
CA SER A 702 -49.70 -43.73 10.91
C SER A 702 -48.35 -43.04 10.67
N GLY A 703 -47.28 -43.82 10.74
CA GLY A 703 -45.90 -43.35 10.87
C GLY A 703 -45.35 -42.63 9.64
N LEU A 704 -44.77 -41.45 9.87
CA LEU A 704 -43.90 -40.78 8.91
C LEU A 704 -42.58 -41.56 8.80
N PRO A 705 -42.14 -41.95 7.58
CA PRO A 705 -40.89 -42.67 7.40
C PRO A 705 -39.70 -41.76 7.76
N LEU A 706 -38.89 -42.19 8.73
CA LEU A 706 -37.62 -41.51 9.06
C LEU A 706 -36.64 -41.63 7.88
N PRO A 707 -35.95 -40.55 7.48
CA PRO A 707 -34.92 -40.61 6.46
C PRO A 707 -33.78 -41.51 6.94
N ARG A 708 -33.41 -42.48 6.11
CA ARG A 708 -32.23 -43.33 6.31
C ARG A 708 -31.09 -42.75 5.48
N SER A 709 -29.86 -42.85 5.99
CA SER A 709 -28.68 -42.36 5.27
C SER A 709 -27.52 -43.35 5.29
N ARG A 710 -26.71 -43.38 4.22
CA ARG A 710 -25.50 -44.20 4.12
C ARG A 710 -24.38 -43.42 3.44
N VAL A 711 -23.19 -43.40 4.05
CA VAL A 711 -21.98 -42.82 3.44
C VAL A 711 -21.51 -43.67 2.27
N LEU A 712 -21.01 -43.05 1.22
CA LEU A 712 -20.40 -43.77 0.10
C LEU A 712 -19.08 -44.42 0.53
N GLU A 713 -19.02 -45.75 0.60
CA GLU A 713 -17.79 -46.48 0.95
C GLU A 713 -16.58 -46.14 0.06
N PRO A 714 -16.72 -46.01 -1.28
CA PRO A 714 -15.60 -45.63 -2.14
C PRO A 714 -15.06 -44.24 -1.83
N PHE A 715 -15.94 -43.29 -1.48
CA PHE A 715 -15.54 -41.96 -1.01
C PHE A 715 -14.78 -42.07 0.31
N ALA A 716 -15.34 -42.78 1.30
CA ALA A 716 -14.70 -42.94 2.61
C ALA A 716 -13.32 -43.60 2.50
N LYS A 717 -13.16 -44.64 1.67
CA LYS A 717 -11.86 -45.28 1.42
C LYS A 717 -10.87 -44.35 0.73
N LYS A 718 -11.32 -43.60 -0.28
CA LYS A 718 -10.46 -42.64 -1.00
C LYS A 718 -10.03 -41.51 -0.06
N LEU A 719 -10.94 -40.99 0.76
CA LEU A 719 -10.62 -40.04 1.80
C LEU A 719 -9.61 -40.67 2.76
N ASP A 720 -9.91 -41.79 3.42
CA ASP A 720 -9.01 -42.48 4.37
C ASP A 720 -7.59 -42.73 3.81
N SER A 721 -7.45 -42.98 2.51
CA SER A 721 -6.16 -43.22 1.84
C SER A 721 -5.23 -42.01 1.74
N LEU A 722 -5.77 -40.78 1.77
CA LEU A 722 -4.96 -39.56 1.74
C LEU A 722 -4.23 -39.35 3.09
N PRO A 723 -3.15 -38.55 3.14
CA PRO A 723 -2.58 -38.10 4.41
C PRO A 723 -3.56 -37.18 5.18
N PRO A 724 -3.48 -37.09 6.53
CA PRO A 724 -4.39 -36.26 7.33
C PRO A 724 -4.40 -34.76 6.98
N SER A 725 -3.30 -34.28 6.37
CA SER A 725 -3.10 -32.89 5.94
C SER A 725 -3.59 -32.58 4.53
N GLU A 726 -4.26 -33.52 3.86
CA GLU A 726 -4.75 -33.34 2.49
C GLU A 726 -6.27 -33.53 2.44
N THR A 727 -6.96 -32.58 1.81
CA THR A 727 -8.42 -32.59 1.64
C THR A 727 -8.80 -33.02 0.22
N LEU A 728 -9.94 -33.70 0.10
CA LEU A 728 -10.43 -34.19 -1.20
C LEU A 728 -11.37 -33.14 -1.82
N ARG A 729 -10.84 -32.32 -2.74
CA ARG A 729 -11.61 -31.22 -3.38
C ARG A 729 -12.59 -31.67 -4.46
N ALA A 730 -12.35 -32.82 -5.09
CA ALA A 730 -13.21 -33.32 -6.15
C ALA A 730 -13.36 -34.83 -6.07
N PHE A 731 -14.59 -35.29 -6.27
CA PHE A 731 -14.93 -36.70 -6.32
C PHE A 731 -15.86 -36.98 -7.49
N ALA A 732 -15.47 -37.91 -8.37
CA ALA A 732 -16.30 -38.37 -9.47
C ALA A 732 -17.24 -39.47 -8.99
N LEU A 733 -18.53 -39.31 -9.26
CA LEU A 733 -19.54 -40.34 -9.11
C LEU A 733 -19.56 -41.13 -10.42
N GLU A 734 -18.84 -42.24 -10.45
CA GLU A 734 -18.85 -43.16 -11.59
C GLU A 734 -19.68 -44.40 -11.25
N PRO A 735 -20.47 -44.94 -12.21
CA PRO A 735 -21.20 -46.19 -11.99
C PRO A 735 -20.26 -47.33 -11.61
N ASP A 736 -20.65 -48.15 -10.64
CA ASP A 736 -19.89 -49.36 -10.35
C ASP A 736 -19.96 -50.35 -11.52
N ALA A 737 -18.92 -51.17 -11.70
CA ALA A 737 -18.99 -52.26 -12.66
C ALA A 737 -20.12 -53.23 -12.26
N PRO A 738 -20.91 -53.77 -13.20
CA PRO A 738 -22.08 -54.59 -12.88
C PRO A 738 -21.77 -55.85 -12.07
N SER A 739 -20.52 -56.33 -12.11
CA SER A 739 -20.02 -57.47 -11.33
C SER A 739 -19.45 -57.11 -9.95
N SER A 740 -19.24 -55.83 -9.64
CA SER A 740 -18.67 -55.36 -8.37
C SER A 740 -19.74 -55.23 -7.28
N PRO A 741 -19.40 -55.36 -5.99
CA PRO A 741 -20.33 -55.05 -4.91
C PRO A 741 -20.72 -53.56 -4.95
N PRO A 742 -21.97 -53.19 -4.60
CA PRO A 742 -22.46 -51.81 -4.71
C PRO A 742 -21.77 -50.91 -3.67
N GLY A 743 -20.96 -49.99 -4.17
CA GLY A 743 -20.24 -48.98 -3.40
C GLY A 743 -20.74 -47.57 -3.69
N LEU A 744 -20.77 -47.18 -4.96
CA LEU A 744 -21.31 -45.92 -5.47
C LEU A 744 -22.76 -46.06 -5.94
N ASP A 745 -23.11 -47.22 -6.49
CA ASP A 745 -24.48 -47.51 -6.92
C ASP A 745 -25.40 -47.62 -5.69
N PHE A 746 -26.65 -47.16 -5.82
CA PHE A 746 -27.66 -47.36 -4.79
C PHE A 746 -28.39 -48.69 -5.00
N PRO A 747 -28.21 -49.70 -4.13
CA PRO A 747 -28.97 -50.95 -4.19
C PRO A 747 -30.35 -50.75 -3.57
N VAL A 748 -31.42 -50.92 -4.36
CA VAL A 748 -32.80 -50.71 -3.89
C VAL A 748 -33.16 -51.67 -2.73
N ALA A 749 -32.53 -52.85 -2.66
CA ALA A 749 -32.69 -53.77 -1.54
C ALA A 749 -32.38 -53.15 -0.16
N MET A 750 -31.52 -52.13 -0.11
CA MET A 750 -31.19 -51.42 1.14
C MET A 750 -32.30 -50.49 1.63
N ALA A 751 -33.29 -50.20 0.78
CA ALA A 751 -34.49 -49.49 1.20
C ALA A 751 -35.26 -50.26 2.30
N GLY A 752 -34.98 -51.56 2.50
CA GLY A 752 -35.65 -52.38 3.50
C GLY A 752 -37.09 -52.69 3.12
N ILE A 753 -37.34 -52.78 1.82
CA ILE A 753 -38.61 -53.20 1.23
C ILE A 753 -38.76 -54.71 1.50
N ALA A 754 -39.92 -55.13 1.99
CA ALA A 754 -40.19 -56.53 2.28
C ALA A 754 -40.14 -57.35 0.98
N THR A 755 -39.17 -58.26 0.89
CA THR A 755 -39.01 -59.18 -0.22
C THR A 755 -39.23 -60.62 0.24
N ASP A 756 -39.82 -61.44 -0.62
CA ASP A 756 -39.94 -62.90 -0.42
C ASP A 756 -38.54 -63.54 -0.30
N PRO A 757 -38.36 -64.79 0.19
CA PRO A 757 -37.03 -65.42 0.34
C PRO A 757 -36.22 -65.49 -0.97
N GLU A 758 -36.88 -65.38 -2.12
CA GLU A 758 -36.21 -65.28 -3.42
C GLU A 758 -35.72 -63.85 -3.70
N GLY A 759 -36.26 -62.80 -3.08
CA GLY A 759 -35.84 -61.40 -3.23
C GLY A 759 -36.75 -60.55 -4.13
N SER A 760 -37.96 -61.02 -4.44
CA SER A 760 -38.98 -60.30 -5.20
C SER A 760 -39.94 -59.55 -4.27
N VAL A 761 -40.51 -58.43 -4.73
CA VAL A 761 -41.62 -57.76 -4.02
C VAL A 761 -42.84 -58.68 -4.04
N SER A 762 -43.49 -58.91 -2.90
CA SER A 762 -44.70 -59.70 -2.83
C SER A 762 -45.78 -59.16 -3.78
N ARG A 763 -46.44 -60.04 -4.54
CA ARG A 763 -47.40 -59.69 -5.60
C ARG A 763 -48.43 -58.65 -5.12
N GLY A 764 -48.38 -57.45 -5.69
CA GLY A 764 -49.43 -56.43 -5.57
C GLY A 764 -49.00 -55.07 -4.99
N ASN A 765 -47.87 -55.00 -4.29
CA ASN A 765 -47.47 -53.77 -3.59
C ASN A 765 -46.44 -53.00 -4.41
N ARG A 766 -46.61 -51.68 -4.51
CA ARG A 766 -45.63 -50.76 -5.12
C ARG A 766 -45.01 -49.91 -4.03
N PHE A 767 -43.73 -49.57 -4.15
CA PHE A 767 -43.06 -48.69 -3.19
C PHE A 767 -42.54 -47.42 -3.89
N LEU A 768 -42.64 -46.30 -3.19
CA LEU A 768 -42.00 -45.06 -3.55
C LEU A 768 -40.73 -44.91 -2.71
N VAL A 769 -39.58 -44.80 -3.37
CA VAL A 769 -38.33 -44.45 -2.72
C VAL A 769 -37.93 -43.05 -3.18
N GLU A 770 -37.94 -42.09 -2.27
CA GLU A 770 -37.40 -40.75 -2.52
C GLU A 770 -35.90 -40.79 -2.18
N LEU A 771 -35.04 -40.73 -3.19
CA LEU A 771 -33.58 -40.84 -3.04
C LEU A 771 -32.92 -39.48 -3.29
N MET A 772 -31.99 -39.11 -2.42
CA MET A 772 -31.18 -37.89 -2.52
C MET A 772 -29.71 -38.25 -2.34
N VAL A 773 -28.83 -37.51 -3.02
CA VAL A 773 -27.39 -37.53 -2.77
C VAL A 773 -27.04 -36.22 -2.08
N ASP A 774 -26.37 -36.29 -0.94
CA ASP A 774 -25.99 -35.14 -0.12
C ASP A 774 -24.47 -35.07 -0.01
N ALA A 775 -23.90 -33.90 -0.30
CA ALA A 775 -22.48 -33.61 -0.17
C ALA A 775 -22.28 -32.51 0.88
N GLU A 776 -21.45 -32.78 1.88
CA GLU A 776 -21.14 -31.87 2.99
C GLU A 776 -19.68 -31.41 2.91
N ASP A 777 -19.45 -30.13 3.20
CA ASP A 777 -18.12 -29.54 3.35
C ASP A 777 -17.60 -29.62 4.81
N LEU A 778 -16.45 -29.00 5.07
CA LEU A 778 -15.80 -28.89 6.38
C LEU A 778 -16.01 -27.51 7.04
N ASP A 779 -16.92 -26.65 6.53
CA ASP A 779 -17.03 -25.30 7.09
C ASP A 779 -17.57 -25.34 8.53
N LEU A 780 -16.82 -24.70 9.42
CA LEU A 780 -17.17 -24.53 10.83
C LEU A 780 -17.24 -23.05 11.19
N SER A 781 -17.49 -22.20 10.20
CA SER A 781 -17.67 -20.78 10.43
C SER A 781 -18.80 -20.57 11.43
N ALA A 782 -18.43 -20.19 12.66
CA ALA A 782 -19.30 -20.01 13.85
C ALA A 782 -20.60 -19.18 13.69
N ALA A 783 -20.92 -18.65 12.51
CA ALA A 783 -22.20 -18.02 12.21
C ALA A 783 -23.31 -19.06 11.95
N ILE A 784 -22.96 -20.25 11.45
CA ILE A 784 -23.87 -21.39 11.29
C ILE A 784 -23.16 -22.61 11.89
N PRO A 785 -23.67 -23.22 12.96
CA PRO A 785 -23.00 -24.34 13.64
C PRO A 785 -23.08 -25.67 12.86
N ALA A 786 -23.20 -25.61 11.53
CA ALA A 786 -23.30 -26.78 10.66
C ALA A 786 -22.54 -26.54 9.35
N PRO A 787 -21.79 -27.55 8.87
CA PRO A 787 -21.17 -27.51 7.54
C PRO A 787 -22.22 -27.28 6.46
N HIS A 788 -21.83 -26.63 5.36
CA HIS A 788 -22.73 -26.49 4.24
C HIS A 788 -22.97 -27.86 3.60
N SER A 789 -24.22 -28.09 3.20
CA SER A 789 -24.65 -29.31 2.54
C SER A 789 -25.38 -28.97 1.26
N THR A 790 -24.98 -29.60 0.15
CA THR A 790 -25.67 -29.47 -1.14
C THR A 790 -26.27 -30.79 -1.53
N ARG A 791 -27.56 -30.77 -1.87
CA ARG A 791 -28.36 -31.96 -2.19
C ARG A 791 -28.65 -32.02 -3.69
N ALA A 792 -28.42 -33.19 -4.29
CA ALA A 792 -28.88 -33.55 -5.62
C ALA A 792 -30.07 -34.53 -5.49
N GLY A 793 -31.24 -34.11 -5.97
CA GLY A 793 -32.51 -34.84 -5.81
C GLY A 793 -33.64 -33.91 -5.35
N PRO A 794 -34.85 -34.43 -5.11
CA PRO A 794 -35.18 -35.85 -4.95
C PRO A 794 -35.36 -36.60 -6.28
N PHE A 795 -34.73 -37.77 -6.37
CA PHE A 795 -35.00 -38.76 -7.41
C PHE A 795 -36.09 -39.70 -6.92
N ILE A 796 -37.23 -39.69 -7.61
CA ILE A 796 -38.37 -40.54 -7.27
C ILE A 796 -38.20 -41.89 -7.96
N LEU A 797 -38.12 -42.95 -7.17
CA LEU A 797 -38.01 -44.32 -7.66
C LEU A 797 -39.30 -45.05 -7.35
N VAL A 798 -39.97 -45.56 -8.38
CA VAL A 798 -41.17 -46.38 -8.26
C VAL A 798 -40.75 -47.84 -8.37
N VAL A 799 -40.76 -48.52 -7.23
CA VAL A 799 -40.41 -49.94 -7.14
C VAL A 799 -41.64 -50.77 -7.51
N ILE A 800 -41.53 -51.52 -8.61
CA ILE A 800 -42.58 -52.39 -9.13
C ILE A 800 -42.21 -53.88 -8.96
N PRO A 801 -43.21 -54.78 -8.96
CA PRO A 801 -42.99 -56.22 -9.01
C PRO A 801 -42.19 -56.67 -10.25
N ASP A 802 -41.45 -57.78 -10.11
CA ASP A 802 -40.57 -58.30 -11.16
C ASP A 802 -41.34 -58.76 -12.42
N ASP A 803 -42.55 -59.29 -12.26
CA ASP A 803 -43.43 -59.72 -13.36
C ASP A 803 -43.89 -58.53 -14.21
N GLU A 804 -44.34 -57.44 -13.58
CA GLU A 804 -44.76 -56.21 -14.26
C GLU A 804 -43.60 -55.57 -15.06
N MET A 805 -42.38 -55.57 -14.50
CA MET A 805 -41.19 -55.05 -15.21
C MET A 805 -40.85 -55.89 -16.45
N LEU A 806 -40.96 -57.22 -16.36
CA LEU A 806 -40.68 -58.12 -17.48
C LEU A 806 -41.69 -57.95 -18.62
N GLU A 807 -42.99 -57.84 -18.31
CA GLU A 807 -44.03 -57.56 -19.30
C GLU A 807 -43.76 -56.25 -20.06
N LEU A 808 -43.34 -55.22 -19.32
CA LEU A 808 -42.99 -53.93 -19.88
C LEU A 808 -41.77 -54.00 -20.82
N ILE A 809 -40.68 -54.66 -20.41
CA ILE A 809 -39.48 -54.85 -21.25
C ILE A 809 -39.83 -55.63 -22.53
N GLN A 810 -40.62 -56.69 -22.41
CA GLN A 810 -41.06 -57.48 -23.56
C GLN A 810 -41.91 -56.68 -24.54
N SER A 811 -42.81 -55.83 -24.03
CA SER A 811 -43.63 -54.97 -24.88
C SER A 811 -42.78 -54.01 -25.73
N ASP A 812 -41.67 -53.52 -25.17
CA ASP A 812 -40.76 -52.62 -25.88
C ASP A 812 -39.85 -53.39 -26.86
N GLU A 813 -39.43 -54.62 -26.51
CA GLU A 813 -38.73 -55.53 -27.44
C GLU A 813 -39.60 -55.90 -28.66
N MET A 814 -40.90 -56.12 -28.46
CA MET A 814 -41.85 -56.38 -29.55
C MET A 814 -41.98 -55.17 -30.49
N LYS A 815 -42.05 -53.94 -29.96
CA LYS A 815 -42.08 -52.72 -30.79
C LYS A 815 -40.80 -52.56 -31.62
N LEU A 816 -39.63 -52.89 -31.06
CA LEU A 816 -38.37 -52.86 -31.82
C LEU A 816 -38.35 -53.91 -32.93
N ARG A 817 -38.94 -55.09 -32.69
CA ARG A 817 -39.12 -56.11 -33.73
C ARG A 817 -40.05 -55.61 -34.83
N GLU A 818 -41.17 -55.01 -34.48
CA GLU A 818 -42.12 -54.41 -35.45
C GLU A 818 -41.40 -53.37 -36.32
N ARG A 819 -40.61 -52.48 -35.73
CA ARG A 819 -39.78 -51.51 -36.48
C ARG A 819 -38.76 -52.19 -37.41
N LEU A 820 -38.16 -53.30 -37.00
CA LEU A 820 -37.24 -54.05 -37.86
C LEU A 820 -37.97 -54.75 -39.02
N VAL A 821 -39.21 -55.19 -38.81
CA VAL A 821 -40.10 -55.70 -39.87
C VAL A 821 -40.52 -54.59 -40.83
N GLU A 822 -40.85 -53.40 -40.32
CA GLU A 822 -41.13 -52.22 -41.12
C GLU A 822 -39.92 -51.85 -41.99
N LEU A 823 -38.72 -51.83 -41.41
CA LEU A 823 -37.48 -51.60 -42.15
C LEU A 823 -37.29 -52.62 -43.29
N ARG A 824 -37.55 -53.90 -43.02
CA ARG A 824 -37.51 -54.96 -44.06
C ARG A 824 -38.51 -54.68 -45.18
N ASN A 825 -39.73 -54.29 -44.83
CA ASN A 825 -40.80 -54.01 -45.77
C ASN A 825 -40.57 -52.71 -46.58
N GLU A 826 -39.88 -51.72 -46.01
CA GLU A 826 -39.44 -50.52 -46.75
C GLU A 826 -38.40 -50.87 -47.82
N LEU A 827 -37.45 -51.76 -47.49
CA LEU A 827 -36.44 -52.23 -48.42
C LEU A 827 -37.03 -53.15 -49.51
N VAL A 828 -38.01 -53.99 -49.14
CA VAL A 828 -38.72 -54.91 -50.04
C VAL A 828 -40.22 -54.93 -49.71
N PRO A 829 -41.03 -54.02 -50.29
CA PRO A 829 -42.46 -54.03 -50.08
C PRO A 829 -43.11 -55.26 -50.74
N PRO A 830 -44.09 -55.91 -50.09
CA PRO A 830 -44.73 -57.12 -50.61
C PRO A 830 -45.63 -56.87 -51.84
N ASP A 831 -46.19 -55.67 -51.99
CA ASP A 831 -47.29 -55.38 -52.93
C ASP A 831 -46.90 -54.52 -54.15
N LEU A 832 -45.67 -53.99 -54.17
CA LEU A 832 -45.15 -53.19 -55.28
C LEU A 832 -44.17 -54.06 -56.06
N GLY A 833 -44.38 -54.23 -57.37
CA GLY A 833 -43.47 -54.97 -58.26
C GLY A 833 -42.06 -54.34 -58.35
N LEU A 834 -41.39 -54.41 -59.52
CA LEU A 834 -40.02 -53.91 -59.77
C LEU A 834 -39.78 -52.37 -59.60
N ARG A 835 -40.57 -51.69 -58.76
CA ARG A 835 -40.56 -50.25 -58.50
C ARG A 835 -39.64 -49.84 -57.34
N THR A 836 -39.38 -50.71 -56.37
CA THR A 836 -38.38 -50.41 -55.33
C THR A 836 -36.97 -50.75 -55.80
N PRO A 837 -35.96 -49.90 -55.52
CA PRO A 837 -34.67 -50.04 -56.16
C PRO A 837 -33.88 -51.27 -55.71
N ILE A 838 -34.06 -51.69 -54.46
CA ILE A 838 -33.38 -52.87 -53.89
C ILE A 838 -34.04 -54.16 -54.39
N ARG A 839 -35.38 -54.19 -54.48
CA ARG A 839 -36.10 -55.31 -55.10
C ARG A 839 -35.71 -55.50 -56.56
N TYR A 840 -35.57 -54.41 -57.30
CA TYR A 840 -35.03 -54.44 -58.66
C TYR A 840 -33.63 -55.07 -58.71
N LEU A 841 -32.69 -54.66 -57.84
CA LEU A 841 -31.33 -55.25 -57.80
C LEU A 841 -31.32 -56.77 -57.51
N LEU A 842 -32.33 -57.28 -56.79
CA LEU A 842 -32.47 -58.71 -56.50
C LEU A 842 -33.03 -59.50 -57.68
N ASP A 843 -34.00 -58.93 -58.39
CA ASP A 843 -34.74 -59.60 -59.46
C ASP A 843 -34.08 -59.47 -60.85
N VAL A 844 -33.13 -58.54 -61.03
CA VAL A 844 -32.41 -58.34 -62.30
C VAL A 844 -31.62 -59.61 -62.70
N SER A 845 -31.82 -60.02 -63.95
CA SER A 845 -31.07 -61.11 -64.59
C SER A 845 -29.87 -60.54 -65.33
N ALA A 846 -28.73 -61.24 -65.36
CA ALA A 846 -27.48 -60.70 -65.91
C ALA A 846 -27.45 -60.72 -67.45
N THR A 847 -28.55 -60.34 -68.10
CA THR A 847 -28.69 -60.31 -69.56
C THR A 847 -28.27 -58.94 -70.14
N PRO A 848 -27.84 -58.88 -71.41
CA PRO A 848 -27.46 -57.62 -72.07
C PRO A 848 -28.56 -56.53 -72.06
N SER A 849 -29.83 -56.93 -72.14
CA SER A 849 -30.98 -56.02 -72.05
C SER A 849 -31.11 -55.40 -70.66
N ASP A 850 -30.89 -56.21 -69.62
CA ASP A 850 -31.03 -55.80 -68.23
C ASP A 850 -29.86 -54.92 -67.78
N LEU A 851 -28.66 -55.07 -68.38
CA LEU A 851 -27.53 -54.15 -68.18
C LEU A 851 -27.84 -52.73 -68.67
N ARG A 852 -28.56 -52.60 -69.79
CA ARG A 852 -28.96 -51.30 -70.33
C ARG A 852 -30.03 -50.66 -69.47
N GLU A 853 -30.97 -51.44 -68.95
CA GLU A 853 -31.99 -50.97 -68.02
C GLU A 853 -31.39 -50.62 -66.64
N ALA A 854 -30.51 -51.46 -66.10
CA ALA A 854 -29.80 -51.21 -64.84
C ALA A 854 -28.88 -50.00 -64.95
N GLY A 855 -28.16 -49.86 -66.06
CA GLY A 855 -27.38 -48.66 -66.38
C GLY A 855 -28.23 -47.40 -66.44
N ASN A 856 -29.46 -47.50 -66.96
CA ASN A 856 -30.42 -46.39 -67.01
C ASN A 856 -31.06 -46.06 -65.65
N ARG A 857 -31.20 -47.02 -64.73
CA ARG A 857 -31.82 -46.80 -63.41
C ARG A 857 -30.82 -46.43 -62.32
N LEU A 858 -29.57 -46.87 -62.46
CA LEU A 858 -28.46 -46.65 -61.52
C LEU A 858 -27.57 -45.47 -61.91
N ASP A 859 -27.87 -44.77 -63.01
CA ASP A 859 -27.15 -43.58 -63.46
C ASP A 859 -27.26 -42.45 -62.41
N PRO A 860 -26.14 -41.89 -61.91
CA PRO A 860 -26.14 -40.82 -60.92
C PRO A 860 -26.87 -39.54 -61.37
N LYS A 861 -27.15 -39.36 -62.66
CA LYS A 861 -27.88 -38.18 -63.18
C LYS A 861 -29.40 -38.31 -63.11
N ARG A 862 -29.94 -39.39 -62.56
CA ARG A 862 -31.40 -39.67 -62.54
C ARG A 862 -31.93 -39.81 -61.11
N ASN A 863 -33.13 -39.29 -60.88
CA ASN A 863 -33.84 -39.29 -59.59
C ASN A 863 -33.96 -40.66 -58.88
N GLN A 864 -33.84 -41.77 -59.63
CA GLN A 864 -33.89 -43.13 -59.07
C GLN A 864 -32.61 -43.54 -58.34
N ALA A 865 -31.43 -43.05 -58.77
CA ALA A 865 -30.17 -43.32 -58.07
C ALA A 865 -30.15 -42.65 -56.69
N ASP A 866 -30.61 -41.40 -56.63
CA ASP A 866 -30.79 -40.64 -55.38
C ASP A 866 -31.84 -41.27 -54.45
N LEU A 867 -32.81 -42.02 -55.00
CA LEU A 867 -33.78 -42.75 -54.20
C LEU A 867 -33.14 -43.96 -53.52
N ILE A 868 -32.23 -44.68 -54.19
CA ILE A 868 -31.52 -45.82 -53.59
C ILE A 868 -30.66 -45.35 -52.43
N ASP A 869 -29.89 -44.28 -52.63
CA ASP A 869 -28.98 -43.78 -51.62
C ASP A 869 -29.73 -43.26 -50.39
N ARG A 870 -30.87 -42.58 -50.59
CA ARG A 870 -31.79 -42.18 -49.50
C ARG A 870 -32.35 -43.37 -48.74
N VAL A 871 -32.91 -44.36 -49.43
CA VAL A 871 -33.47 -45.57 -48.78
C VAL A 871 -32.40 -46.32 -47.98
N LEU A 872 -31.16 -46.40 -48.49
CA LEU A 872 -30.05 -47.01 -47.76
C LEU A 872 -29.59 -46.16 -46.56
N ASP A 873 -29.58 -44.83 -46.67
CA ASP A 873 -29.27 -43.95 -45.52
C ASP A 873 -30.34 -44.05 -44.43
N ASP A 874 -31.61 -44.01 -44.80
CA ASP A 874 -32.73 -44.16 -43.87
C ASP A 874 -32.70 -45.54 -43.20
N ALA A 875 -32.42 -46.59 -43.98
CA ALA A 875 -32.26 -47.93 -43.43
C ALA A 875 -31.09 -48.08 -42.46
N ARG A 876 -29.96 -47.42 -42.76
CA ARG A 876 -28.80 -47.38 -41.85
C ARG A 876 -29.16 -46.68 -40.54
N ARG A 877 -29.81 -45.52 -40.61
CA ARG A 877 -30.21 -44.73 -39.43
C ARG A 877 -31.20 -45.49 -38.57
N ASN A 878 -32.25 -46.04 -39.17
CA ASN A 878 -33.25 -46.84 -38.47
C ASN A 878 -32.63 -48.07 -37.80
N ALA A 879 -31.72 -48.78 -38.48
CA ALA A 879 -31.02 -49.92 -37.89
C ALA A 879 -30.08 -49.52 -36.73
N GLU A 880 -29.40 -48.37 -36.83
CA GLU A 880 -28.59 -47.82 -35.73
C GLU A 880 -29.44 -47.41 -34.52
N GLU A 881 -30.59 -46.77 -34.75
CA GLU A 881 -31.54 -46.42 -33.69
C GLU A 881 -32.11 -47.65 -33.00
N ILE A 882 -32.54 -48.66 -33.77
CA ILE A 882 -33.04 -49.93 -33.22
C ILE A 882 -31.96 -50.64 -32.39
N GLU A 883 -30.71 -50.67 -32.87
CA GLU A 883 -29.58 -51.27 -32.13
C GLU A 883 -29.32 -50.53 -30.81
N ARG A 884 -29.31 -49.19 -30.84
CA ARG A 884 -29.12 -48.35 -29.66
C ARG A 884 -30.22 -48.57 -28.61
N ASP A 885 -31.47 -48.59 -29.05
CA ASP A 885 -32.64 -48.83 -28.19
C ASP A 885 -32.62 -50.26 -27.62
N PHE A 886 -32.27 -51.26 -28.43
CA PHE A 886 -32.17 -52.64 -27.99
C PHE A 886 -31.05 -52.86 -26.96
N ARG A 887 -29.88 -52.22 -27.17
CA ARG A 887 -28.78 -52.23 -26.18
C ARG A 887 -29.17 -51.50 -24.90
N ARG A 888 -29.94 -50.41 -24.98
CA ARG A 888 -30.50 -49.71 -23.80
C ARG A 888 -31.42 -50.64 -22.99
N LEU A 889 -32.37 -51.32 -23.64
CA LEU A 889 -33.26 -52.30 -22.97
C LEU A 889 -32.48 -53.46 -22.34
N THR A 890 -31.42 -53.92 -23.01
CA THR A 890 -30.54 -54.98 -22.48
C THR A 890 -29.82 -54.51 -21.21
N ARG A 891 -29.29 -53.29 -21.19
CA ARG A 891 -28.68 -52.69 -19.98
C ARG A 891 -29.71 -52.48 -18.87
N GLN A 892 -30.89 -51.96 -19.21
CA GLN A 892 -31.99 -51.80 -18.25
C GLN A 892 -32.40 -53.12 -17.60
N THR A 893 -32.46 -54.21 -18.39
CA THR A 893 -32.75 -55.57 -17.89
C THR A 893 -31.73 -55.98 -16.82
N GLY A 894 -30.43 -55.74 -17.08
CA GLY A 894 -29.36 -56.02 -16.12
C GLY A 894 -29.42 -55.14 -14.86
N LEU A 895 -29.70 -53.84 -15.01
CA LEU A 895 -29.84 -52.89 -13.89
C LEU A 895 -31.01 -53.26 -12.96
N CYS A 896 -32.08 -53.84 -13.50
CA CYS A 896 -33.21 -54.36 -12.73
C CYS A 896 -32.94 -55.71 -12.06
N GLY A 897 -31.71 -56.23 -12.11
CA GLY A 897 -31.30 -57.45 -11.43
C GLY A 897 -31.70 -58.75 -12.15
N PHE A 898 -32.12 -58.67 -13.42
CA PHE A 898 -32.41 -59.86 -14.23
C PHE A 898 -31.16 -60.35 -14.97
N PRO A 899 -30.94 -61.67 -15.10
CA PRO A 899 -29.82 -62.19 -15.86
C PRO A 899 -29.97 -61.84 -17.35
N VAL A 900 -29.02 -61.08 -17.88
CA VAL A 900 -28.93 -60.81 -19.33
C VAL A 900 -28.45 -62.08 -20.01
N ARG A 901 -29.31 -62.70 -20.82
CA ARG A 901 -28.96 -63.88 -21.62
C ARG A 901 -28.03 -63.48 -22.76
N ASP A 902 -27.03 -64.32 -23.06
CA ASP A 902 -26.12 -64.16 -24.22
C ASP A 902 -26.87 -64.00 -25.56
N GLU A 903 -28.11 -64.50 -25.63
CA GLU A 903 -29.01 -64.39 -26.77
C GLU A 903 -29.36 -62.93 -27.11
N LYS A 904 -29.55 -62.06 -26.11
CA LYS A 904 -29.84 -60.63 -26.36
C LYS A 904 -28.62 -59.92 -26.97
N GLU A 905 -27.42 -60.25 -26.52
CA GLU A 905 -26.19 -59.70 -27.09
C GLU A 905 -25.97 -60.18 -28.53
N LYS A 906 -26.34 -61.43 -28.85
CA LYS A 906 -26.33 -61.94 -30.24
C LYS A 906 -27.30 -61.16 -31.14
N VAL A 907 -28.48 -60.82 -30.65
CA VAL A 907 -29.45 -59.97 -31.38
C VAL A 907 -28.85 -58.60 -31.65
N ALA A 908 -28.29 -57.93 -30.63
CA ALA A 908 -27.67 -56.61 -30.79
C ALA A 908 -26.55 -56.62 -31.85
N ARG A 909 -25.69 -57.65 -31.85
CA ARG A 909 -24.62 -57.81 -32.85
C ARG A 909 -25.16 -58.08 -34.25
N ALA A 910 -26.25 -58.84 -34.37
CA ALA A 910 -26.90 -59.07 -35.66
C ALA A 910 -27.44 -57.77 -36.26
N ILE A 911 -28.04 -56.90 -35.44
CA ILE A 911 -28.53 -55.58 -35.88
C ILE A 911 -27.35 -54.64 -36.20
N GLU A 912 -26.27 -54.70 -35.42
CA GLU A 912 -25.04 -53.94 -35.68
C GLU A 912 -24.43 -54.26 -37.06
N LYS A 913 -24.40 -55.55 -37.43
CA LYS A 913 -23.94 -56.04 -38.74
C LYS A 913 -24.72 -55.42 -39.90
N ILE A 914 -26.02 -55.15 -39.74
CA ILE A 914 -26.88 -54.54 -40.77
C ILE A 914 -26.35 -53.15 -41.16
N HIS A 915 -26.18 -52.25 -40.18
CA HIS A 915 -25.83 -50.85 -40.46
C HIS A 915 -24.32 -50.61 -40.64
N LYS A 916 -23.45 -51.42 -40.02
CA LYS A 916 -21.97 -51.28 -40.16
C LYS A 916 -21.39 -51.99 -41.38
N GLU A 917 -21.93 -53.14 -41.76
CA GLU A 917 -21.34 -53.98 -42.81
C GLU A 917 -22.26 -54.10 -44.02
N ALA A 918 -23.52 -54.50 -43.82
CA ALA A 918 -24.39 -54.88 -44.94
C ALA A 918 -24.87 -53.68 -45.77
N VAL A 919 -25.36 -52.61 -45.13
CA VAL A 919 -25.80 -51.40 -45.85
C VAL A 919 -24.64 -50.69 -46.57
N PRO A 920 -23.48 -50.44 -45.94
CA PRO A 920 -22.32 -49.89 -46.64
C PRO A 920 -21.81 -50.81 -47.76
N GLY A 921 -21.90 -52.13 -47.59
CA GLY A 921 -21.53 -53.11 -48.61
C GLY A 921 -22.40 -53.01 -49.88
N VAL A 922 -23.71 -52.77 -49.73
CA VAL A 922 -24.61 -52.52 -50.87
C VAL A 922 -24.28 -51.19 -51.53
N ARG A 923 -24.07 -50.12 -50.76
CA ARG A 923 -23.68 -48.80 -51.29
C ARG A 923 -22.40 -48.88 -52.11
N GLY A 924 -21.35 -49.50 -51.56
CA GLY A 924 -20.07 -49.67 -52.26
C GLY A 924 -20.23 -50.45 -53.57
N ALA A 925 -21.03 -51.51 -53.58
CA ALA A 925 -21.29 -52.29 -54.80
C ALA A 925 -22.02 -51.45 -55.88
N VAL A 926 -23.01 -50.63 -55.48
CA VAL A 926 -23.73 -49.73 -56.39
C VAL A 926 -22.79 -48.63 -56.93
N GLU A 927 -21.93 -48.06 -56.11
CA GLU A 927 -20.91 -47.09 -56.54
C GLU A 927 -19.90 -47.70 -57.51
N ASP A 928 -19.43 -48.92 -57.24
CA ASP A 928 -18.50 -49.61 -58.14
C ASP A 928 -19.16 -49.94 -59.48
N PHE A 929 -20.45 -50.31 -59.49
CA PHE A 929 -21.22 -50.44 -60.72
C PHE A 929 -21.35 -49.10 -61.47
N ARG A 930 -21.55 -47.97 -60.77
CA ARG A 930 -21.59 -46.62 -61.36
C ARG A 930 -20.24 -46.25 -62.01
N LYS A 931 -19.11 -46.52 -61.34
CA LYS A 931 -17.75 -46.26 -61.86
C LYS A 931 -17.45 -47.05 -63.13
N GLN A 932 -18.02 -48.24 -63.26
CA GLN A 932 -17.87 -49.16 -64.40
C GLN A 932 -18.71 -48.75 -65.63
N GLY A 933 -19.45 -47.62 -65.60
CA GLY A 933 -20.38 -47.20 -66.65
C GLY A 933 -19.80 -47.07 -68.07
N GLY A 934 -18.47 -46.91 -68.21
CA GLY A 934 -17.74 -46.89 -69.48
C GLY A 934 -16.85 -48.11 -69.78
N GLY A 935 -16.90 -49.17 -68.96
CA GLY A 935 -16.07 -50.37 -69.09
C GLY A 935 -16.69 -51.48 -69.96
N ASN A 936 -15.92 -52.55 -70.20
CA ASN A 936 -16.35 -53.74 -70.94
C ASN A 936 -17.64 -54.36 -70.35
N GLU A 937 -18.52 -54.87 -71.21
CA GLU A 937 -19.83 -55.45 -70.85
C GLU A 937 -19.72 -56.58 -69.83
N SER A 938 -18.68 -57.43 -69.94
CA SER A 938 -18.40 -58.51 -68.98
C SER A 938 -18.11 -58.02 -67.56
N ILE A 939 -17.46 -56.86 -67.41
CA ILE A 939 -17.11 -56.30 -66.10
C ILE A 939 -18.35 -55.65 -65.45
N ARG A 940 -19.23 -55.04 -66.25
CA ARG A 940 -20.52 -54.53 -65.77
C ARG A 940 -21.46 -55.63 -65.30
N ILE A 941 -21.49 -56.78 -66.00
CA ILE A 941 -22.21 -57.98 -65.55
C ILE A 941 -21.70 -58.46 -64.19
N ALA A 942 -20.38 -58.52 -64.01
CA ALA A 942 -19.79 -58.93 -62.73
C ALA A 942 -20.08 -57.94 -61.59
N ALA A 943 -20.07 -56.64 -61.87
CA ALA A 943 -20.42 -55.59 -60.90
C ALA A 943 -21.91 -55.63 -60.51
N LEU A 944 -22.81 -55.87 -61.47
CA LEU A 944 -24.25 -56.03 -61.22
C LEU A 944 -24.54 -57.30 -60.41
N GLY A 945 -23.85 -58.41 -60.73
CA GLY A 945 -23.90 -59.63 -59.92
C GLY A 945 -23.41 -59.42 -58.48
N THR A 946 -22.43 -58.53 -58.29
CA THR A 946 -21.97 -58.13 -56.95
C THR A 946 -23.01 -57.30 -56.21
N CYS A 947 -23.70 -56.36 -56.87
CA CYS A 947 -24.82 -55.61 -56.29
C CYS A 947 -25.94 -56.55 -55.81
N LYS A 948 -26.35 -57.50 -56.66
CA LYS A 948 -27.37 -58.50 -56.32
C LYS A 948 -27.00 -59.33 -55.09
N ARG A 949 -25.75 -59.81 -55.04
CA ARG A 949 -25.22 -60.56 -53.91
C ARG A 949 -25.23 -59.74 -52.62
N ARG A 950 -24.73 -58.50 -52.64
CA ARG A 950 -24.72 -57.62 -51.46
C ARG A 950 -26.12 -57.25 -50.98
N SER A 951 -27.07 -57.02 -51.90
CA SER A 951 -28.47 -56.77 -51.53
C SER A 951 -29.13 -58.01 -50.89
N ALA A 952 -28.77 -59.22 -51.34
CA ALA A 952 -29.23 -60.46 -50.72
C ALA A 952 -28.59 -60.68 -49.33
N GLU A 953 -27.31 -60.32 -49.15
CA GLU A 953 -26.63 -60.35 -47.84
C GLU A 953 -27.29 -59.38 -46.83
N LEU A 954 -27.72 -58.20 -47.28
CA LEU A 954 -28.46 -57.25 -46.44
C LEU A 954 -29.79 -57.82 -45.94
N LEU A 955 -30.59 -58.41 -46.83
CA LEU A 955 -31.85 -59.06 -46.41
C LEU A 955 -31.60 -60.27 -45.52
N ALA A 956 -30.56 -61.06 -45.80
CA ALA A 956 -30.19 -62.19 -44.96
C ALA A 956 -29.77 -61.74 -43.55
N ALA A 957 -29.07 -60.61 -43.41
CA ALA A 957 -28.70 -60.04 -42.11
C ALA A 957 -29.93 -59.52 -41.33
N ILE A 958 -30.90 -58.90 -42.02
CA ILE A 958 -32.17 -58.48 -41.40
C ILE A 958 -32.99 -59.71 -40.98
N ASP A 959 -33.09 -60.73 -41.83
CA ASP A 959 -33.80 -61.98 -41.52
C ASP A 959 -33.10 -62.77 -40.39
N GLU A 960 -31.76 -62.76 -40.34
CA GLU A 960 -30.97 -63.29 -39.23
C GLU A 960 -31.31 -62.59 -37.91
N ALA A 961 -31.34 -61.25 -37.90
CA ALA A 961 -31.73 -60.47 -36.73
C ALA A 961 -33.19 -60.74 -36.32
N LEU A 962 -34.13 -60.78 -37.27
CA LEU A 962 -35.54 -61.08 -37.02
C LEU A 962 -35.76 -62.52 -36.51
N ASN A 963 -34.98 -63.48 -36.99
CA ASN A 963 -35.02 -64.86 -36.52
C ASN A 963 -34.42 -64.99 -35.12
N LEU A 964 -33.37 -64.24 -34.79
CA LEU A 964 -32.82 -64.20 -33.43
C LEU A 964 -33.78 -63.52 -32.45
N MET A 965 -34.44 -62.43 -32.86
CA MET A 965 -35.56 -61.83 -32.11
C MET A 965 -36.76 -62.78 -32.04
N GLY A 966 -36.97 -63.59 -33.07
CA GLY A 966 -38.04 -64.58 -33.20
C GLY A 966 -37.83 -65.83 -32.32
N GLY A 967 -36.58 -66.30 -32.22
CA GLY A 967 -36.16 -67.38 -31.32
C GLY A 967 -36.19 -66.95 -29.85
N ALA A 968 -36.03 -65.65 -29.58
CA ALA A 968 -36.34 -65.07 -28.27
C ALA A 968 -37.85 -64.96 -28.00
N THR A 969 -38.71 -65.10 -29.02
CA THR A 969 -40.18 -65.16 -28.91
C THR A 969 -40.75 -66.58 -29.02
N ASP A 970 -39.99 -67.63 -28.70
CA ASP A 970 -40.58 -68.95 -28.34
C ASP A 970 -41.28 -68.89 -26.96
N PHE A 971 -41.72 -67.69 -26.58
CA PHE A 971 -42.45 -67.38 -25.37
C PHE A 971 -43.93 -67.73 -25.48
N ASP A 972 -44.49 -67.98 -26.67
CA ASP A 972 -45.83 -68.57 -26.76
C ASP A 972 -45.80 -70.04 -26.28
N SER A 973 -44.69 -70.75 -26.51
CA SER A 973 -44.49 -72.10 -25.99
C SER A 973 -44.07 -72.09 -24.51
N GLU A 974 -43.24 -71.13 -24.07
CA GLU A 974 -42.93 -70.94 -22.64
C GLU A 974 -44.10 -70.35 -21.84
N LEU A 975 -44.93 -69.46 -22.37
CA LEU A 975 -46.20 -69.00 -21.76
C LEU A 975 -47.22 -70.12 -21.74
N ALA A 976 -47.30 -70.97 -22.77
CA ALA A 976 -48.14 -72.16 -22.72
C ALA A 976 -47.66 -73.12 -21.63
N ARG A 977 -46.34 -73.30 -21.48
CA ARG A 977 -45.73 -74.12 -20.43
C ARG A 977 -45.91 -73.53 -19.03
N LEU A 978 -45.70 -72.23 -18.86
CA LEU A 978 -45.88 -71.49 -17.60
C LEU A 978 -47.35 -71.35 -17.22
N ARG A 979 -48.26 -71.12 -18.19
CA ARG A 979 -49.72 -71.21 -17.97
C ARG A 979 -50.14 -72.63 -17.60
N GLY A 980 -49.46 -73.65 -18.15
CA GLY A 980 -49.62 -75.05 -17.74
C GLY A 980 -49.25 -75.26 -16.27
N ILE A 981 -48.07 -74.79 -15.87
CA ILE A 981 -47.59 -74.85 -14.48
C ILE A 981 -48.47 -74.01 -13.54
N LEU A 982 -48.95 -72.84 -13.97
CA LEU A 982 -49.90 -71.99 -13.22
C LEU A 982 -51.24 -72.68 -13.00
N ARG A 983 -51.81 -73.32 -14.04
CA ARG A 983 -53.04 -74.11 -13.90
C ARG A 983 -52.84 -75.30 -12.97
N GLU A 984 -51.66 -75.91 -12.99
CA GLU A 984 -51.31 -77.00 -12.10
C GLU A 984 -51.21 -76.51 -10.64
N GLN A 985 -50.54 -75.39 -10.39
CA GLN A 985 -50.46 -74.77 -9.06
C GLN A 985 -51.82 -74.28 -8.55
N GLU A 986 -52.65 -73.65 -9.39
CA GLU A 986 -54.03 -73.29 -9.03
C GLU A 986 -54.88 -74.51 -8.72
N SER A 987 -54.66 -75.63 -9.43
CA SER A 987 -55.33 -76.89 -9.10
C SER A 987 -54.86 -77.44 -7.74
N GLN A 988 -53.57 -77.30 -7.41
CA GLN A 988 -53.00 -77.75 -6.15
C GLN A 988 -53.47 -76.87 -4.98
N THR A 989 -53.54 -75.55 -5.13
CA THR A 989 -54.09 -74.65 -4.10
C THR A 989 -55.59 -74.89 -3.91
N ARG A 990 -56.37 -75.08 -4.98
CA ARG A 990 -57.79 -75.49 -4.84
C ARG A 990 -57.94 -76.85 -4.16
N ARG A 991 -57.05 -77.82 -4.44
CA ARG A 991 -57.03 -79.11 -3.73
C ARG A 991 -56.69 -78.93 -2.24
N LEU A 992 -55.72 -78.08 -1.92
CA LEU A 992 -55.36 -77.77 -0.52
C LEU A 992 -56.47 -77.01 0.20
N GLU A 993 -57.16 -76.09 -0.46
CA GLU A 993 -58.34 -75.40 0.11
C GLU A 993 -59.52 -76.33 0.31
N ALA A 994 -59.76 -77.25 -0.63
CA ALA A 994 -60.77 -78.30 -0.49
C ALA A 994 -60.41 -79.26 0.66
N PHE A 995 -59.15 -79.68 0.76
CA PHE A 995 -58.65 -80.54 1.83
C PHE A 995 -58.71 -79.83 3.19
N ARG A 996 -58.39 -78.53 3.24
CA ARG A 996 -58.54 -77.69 4.42
C ARG A 996 -60.01 -77.56 4.82
N LYS A 997 -60.92 -77.35 3.88
CA LYS A 997 -62.37 -77.35 4.16
C LYS A 997 -62.86 -78.71 4.65
N GLU A 998 -62.35 -79.81 4.10
CA GLU A 998 -62.70 -81.15 4.54
C GLU A 998 -62.16 -81.44 5.96
N LEU A 999 -60.93 -81.02 6.28
CA LEU A 999 -60.36 -81.10 7.62
C LEU A 999 -61.12 -80.23 8.63
N VAL A 1000 -61.49 -79.01 8.24
CA VAL A 1000 -62.30 -78.11 9.08
C VAL A 1000 -63.69 -78.70 9.31
N ASN A 1001 -64.31 -79.29 8.28
CA ASN A 1001 -65.61 -79.96 8.42
C ASN A 1001 -65.51 -81.23 9.25
N LYS A 1002 -64.47 -82.05 9.11
CA LYS A 1002 -64.22 -83.22 9.97
C LYS A 1002 -63.97 -82.81 11.42
N LEU A 1003 -63.17 -81.77 11.65
CA LEU A 1003 -62.97 -81.22 13.01
C LEU A 1003 -64.27 -80.66 13.59
N LEU A 1004 -65.11 -80.02 12.77
CA LEU A 1004 -66.44 -79.57 13.19
C LEU A 1004 -67.39 -80.74 13.48
N GLU A 1005 -67.37 -81.81 12.68
CA GLU A 1005 -68.16 -83.03 12.92
C GLU A 1005 -67.69 -83.77 14.18
N ASP A 1006 -66.38 -83.90 14.40
CA ASP A 1006 -65.79 -84.49 15.61
C ASP A 1006 -66.09 -83.63 16.86
N LEU A 1007 -66.17 -82.31 16.72
CA LEU A 1007 -66.57 -81.39 17.80
C LEU A 1007 -68.08 -81.37 18.06
N LEU A 1008 -68.91 -81.66 17.05
CA LEU A 1008 -70.38 -81.65 17.15
C LEU A 1008 -70.96 -83.02 17.55
N ASN A 1009 -70.22 -84.11 17.37
CA ASN A 1009 -70.55 -85.44 17.88
C ASN A 1009 -69.47 -85.96 18.85
N PRO A 1010 -69.33 -85.37 20.05
CA PRO A 1010 -68.53 -85.98 21.10
C PRO A 1010 -69.22 -87.30 21.53
N LYS A 1011 -68.49 -88.41 21.44
CA LYS A 1011 -68.88 -89.67 22.11
C LYS A 1011 -68.78 -89.54 23.63
#